data_AF-A0A8H4FF29-F1
#
_entry.id   AF-A0A8H4FF29-F1
#
_cell.length_a   1.000
_cell.length_b   1.000
_cell.length_c   1.000
_cell.angle_alpha   90.00
_cell.angle_beta   90.00
_cell.angle_gamma   90.00
#
_symmetry.space_group_name_H-M   'P 1'
#
loop_
_entity.id
_entity.type
_entity.pdbx_description
1 polymer ?
#
loop_
_entity_poly.entity_id
_entity_poly.type
_entity_poly.pdbx_seq_one_letter_code
_entity_poly.pdbx_strand_id
1 'polypeptide(L)'
;MRFPILAPLAILASTCHVQAKAVFAHFMVGNTGRYSPATWRDDIRLAQEAHIDGFALNIAHGEPMNAVSLENVFEVASDMGFKLIFSFDYAGGGPWPKDEVLTLLKRYATRPEYFKHSDGTPLVSTFEGPEQASDWVDIKRSFPCFFMPDWSSKGAKRAAELAGGVADGLFNWAAWPWGNTNMDTYVDASYYQYLRVDEDTSKPYMMPASPWFYTNLPGYKKNWLWRGDDLWHERWIQIVYNQPDYVEIISWNDYGESHHIGPLRPNAMEAFVTGEAPFNFARDMPHDGWRMTLPFWIDYYKNGKATVTQEGIMGWFRTTPAATCGDGETSGNTASQLQLEFSPAEVMQDRVFFSAVLGSHADVTVNVGGTSQAGTWTSVPDGGIGVYHGSVPFQGRGSVSISLQRGGTNIATIDGGSITDNCAEGGLTNWNAWVGSAMAAGSISATPALSRDEQKCIKGTGATGFTKLCEFTCKYGYCPVSACQCLAIGAPISEPPTTGPAGFPAAGKSESYTGLCGWSCPRGFCPSESCSTSKQPIKNPTVSEFLPPACTGGSSDNGLSGLCQYACNFGFCPRGVCTCSDKGGLNEPPPIKDTTGDPVNKIKDFGLCQFACSRGYCPPDACRLDYPIDEGDRCDVRDNTWRERTMPAVQHAAYPMPISNIHYITIVNLTPYTFRYMKDRSNYYQVAADFDDIPPGQSRQNKARWATSGSSRADDNGEAYFEVAGTNHEFRIRCTTHYPADRPIRFVVDLDGWGLGVKEYEVPETEVSVTFVITGSENYGYHHSLTLDSSPVAWMNSIQEHIKSRLVKHVIMPGAHDAGMSGIGKYKWGGIDRDTQTQAYGIAGQLALGARYFDLRPALADDEFHIFHVSDPRATVIVGASGVTLQDVIDDINAFYASNPGEVVFLWMRDMVSFRGGLFGGGHPFNGNEMAQFFDKLRGIDNRCRGLTEATRLQERVMGELMEQNDGRGCVAIILDQFGVDSGIPQDDPASGIFLAGKHMDRTDRWEEDMGSTPAELLAYQVSGFDAAERRRLEPSKGGDFFVSQWVLNAPHEYALLYTLENLANYLTTPMLYYGGVAEMTPEMFPTVMLMDYIGMRVSGDHTANNRAAELRTLALGLNLYMVSENCYVSKRRNPLVKKSGKRLAAPWNGIIFANGTRIDNPPPNFDPWRVDVLRSGTVFGNGTVLTRNITNPF
;
A
#
# COMPACT_ATOMS: atom_id res chain seq x y z
N MET A 1 67.74 -1.00 52.52
CA MET A 1 67.22 -2.37 52.41
C MET A 1 66.93 -2.65 50.94
N ARG A 2 67.48 -3.75 50.41
CA ARG A 2 67.13 -4.52 49.19
C ARG A 2 66.86 -3.78 47.86
N PHE A 3 67.84 -3.90 46.94
CA PHE A 3 67.68 -4.10 45.48
C PHE A 3 66.81 -5.38 45.18
N PRO A 4 66.37 -5.75 43.94
CA PRO A 4 66.89 -5.38 42.61
C PRO A 4 65.91 -5.32 41.37
N ILE A 5 66.49 -4.90 40.22
CA ILE A 5 66.33 -5.40 38.81
C ILE A 5 64.95 -5.39 38.12
N LEU A 6 64.87 -4.63 37.01
CA LEU A 6 64.16 -5.05 35.78
C LEU A 6 64.90 -4.50 34.55
N ALA A 7 65.25 -5.42 33.64
CA ALA A 7 65.91 -5.20 32.36
C ALA A 7 64.88 -4.86 31.24
N PRO A 8 65.32 -4.27 30.11
CA PRO A 8 64.45 -3.74 29.07
C PRO A 8 64.16 -4.79 27.98
N LEU A 9 62.92 -4.87 27.49
CA LEU A 9 62.60 -5.45 26.19
C LEU A 9 61.43 -4.67 25.57
N ALA A 10 61.76 -3.61 24.85
CA ALA A 10 60.88 -2.93 23.92
C ALA A 10 61.51 -3.07 22.53
N ILE A 11 61.18 -4.15 21.83
CA ILE A 11 61.55 -4.36 20.42
C ILE A 11 60.37 -5.05 19.72
N LEU A 12 59.77 -4.31 18.78
CA LEU A 12 58.90 -4.69 17.67
C LEU A 12 57.68 -5.57 17.97
N ALA A 13 56.56 -4.92 18.29
CA ALA A 13 55.27 -5.28 17.72
C ALA A 13 54.95 -4.28 16.60
N SER A 14 55.62 -4.43 15.45
CA SER A 14 55.01 -3.96 14.20
C SER A 14 53.81 -4.86 14.00
N THR A 15 52.63 -4.35 14.36
CA THR A 15 51.35 -4.97 14.07
C THR A 15 51.22 -5.07 12.55
N CYS A 16 51.62 -6.21 11.98
CA CYS A 16 50.96 -6.69 10.77
C CYS A 16 49.49 -6.81 11.15
N HIS A 17 48.67 -5.81 10.79
CA HIS A 17 47.24 -5.96 10.73
C HIS A 17 46.95 -7.05 9.69
N VAL A 18 46.88 -8.31 10.11
CA VAL A 18 46.29 -9.37 9.30
C VAL A 18 44.79 -9.10 9.34
N GLN A 19 44.30 -8.44 8.29
CA GLN A 19 42.88 -8.24 8.05
C GLN A 19 42.25 -9.62 7.83
N ALA A 20 41.42 -10.07 8.78
CA ALA A 20 40.86 -11.41 8.75
C ALA A 20 39.74 -11.50 7.71
N LYS A 21 40.07 -12.09 6.55
CA LYS A 21 39.09 -12.43 5.50
C LYS A 21 38.15 -13.55 5.95
N ALA A 22 36.89 -13.44 5.54
CA ALA A 22 35.89 -14.50 5.76
C ALA A 22 35.00 -14.69 4.54
N VAL A 23 34.49 -15.92 4.39
CA VAL A 23 33.50 -16.28 3.36
C VAL A 23 32.23 -16.77 4.05
N PHE A 24 31.11 -16.10 3.78
CA PHE A 24 29.80 -16.47 4.26
C PHE A 24 28.96 -17.07 3.13
N ALA A 25 27.94 -17.84 3.46
CA ALA A 25 26.87 -18.18 2.51
C ALA A 25 25.53 -17.65 3.02
N HIS A 26 24.81 -16.96 2.14
CA HIS A 26 23.46 -16.45 2.40
C HIS A 26 22.51 -17.61 2.65
N PHE A 27 21.75 -17.58 3.74
CA PHE A 27 20.92 -18.71 4.17
C PHE A 27 19.49 -18.23 4.46
N MET A 28 18.54 -18.68 3.63
CA MET A 28 17.12 -18.37 3.78
C MET A 28 16.54 -19.15 4.96
N VAL A 29 16.35 -18.49 6.10
CA VAL A 29 15.75 -19.11 7.30
C VAL A 29 14.28 -19.44 7.06
N GLY A 30 13.58 -18.66 6.21
CA GLY A 30 12.18 -18.95 5.84
C GLY A 30 11.97 -20.36 5.26
N ASN A 31 12.97 -20.94 4.59
CA ASN A 31 12.91 -22.30 4.03
C ASN A 31 13.12 -23.42 5.08
N THR A 32 13.25 -23.08 6.36
CA THR A 32 13.69 -24.03 7.40
C THR A 32 12.59 -24.50 8.34
N GLY A 33 11.33 -24.16 8.06
CA GLY A 33 10.19 -24.49 8.94
C GLY A 33 10.04 -25.98 9.28
N ARG A 34 10.63 -26.88 8.48
CA ARG A 34 10.65 -28.34 8.70
C ARG A 34 12.05 -28.91 8.93
N TYR A 35 13.05 -28.09 9.25
CA TYR A 35 14.40 -28.56 9.51
C TYR A 35 14.49 -29.25 10.86
N SER A 36 15.27 -30.33 10.90
CA SER A 36 15.70 -30.95 12.15
C SER A 36 17.11 -30.47 12.52
N PRO A 37 17.54 -30.59 13.78
CA PRO A 37 18.93 -30.36 14.15
C PRO A 37 19.93 -31.21 13.34
N ALA A 38 19.54 -32.41 12.89
CA ALA A 38 20.38 -33.23 12.02
C ALA A 38 20.54 -32.63 10.61
N THR A 39 19.49 -32.00 10.09
CA THR A 39 19.53 -31.27 8.81
C THR A 39 20.47 -30.08 8.90
N TRP A 40 20.37 -29.29 9.98
CA TRP A 40 21.30 -28.19 10.27
C TRP A 40 22.75 -28.66 10.39
N ARG A 41 23.00 -29.78 11.09
CA ARG A 41 24.34 -30.37 11.22
C ARG A 41 24.91 -30.76 9.87
N ASP A 42 24.08 -31.36 9.01
CA ASP A 42 24.51 -31.78 7.68
C ASP A 42 24.88 -30.57 6.80
N ASP A 43 24.08 -29.49 6.83
CA ASP A 43 24.38 -28.27 6.09
C ASP A 43 25.67 -27.59 6.60
N ILE A 44 25.84 -27.47 7.91
CA ILE A 44 27.05 -26.89 8.51
C ILE A 44 28.28 -27.74 8.18
N ARG A 45 28.18 -29.08 8.24
CA ARG A 45 29.27 -30.00 7.84
C ARG A 45 29.68 -29.75 6.39
N LEU A 46 28.70 -29.71 5.48
CA LEU A 46 28.97 -29.49 4.06
C LEU A 46 29.56 -28.10 3.78
N ALA A 47 29.17 -27.08 4.55
CA ALA A 47 29.75 -25.75 4.46
C ALA A 47 31.21 -25.72 4.94
N GLN A 48 31.51 -26.39 6.05
CA GLN A 48 32.88 -26.56 6.55
C GLN A 48 33.75 -27.34 5.56
N GLU A 49 33.23 -28.40 4.95
CA GLU A 49 33.91 -29.16 3.88
C GLU A 49 34.21 -28.29 2.65
N ALA A 50 33.35 -27.31 2.37
CA ALA A 50 33.58 -26.32 1.32
C ALA A 50 34.47 -25.13 1.76
N HIS A 51 34.96 -25.12 3.01
CA HIS A 51 35.75 -24.06 3.65
C HIS A 51 34.99 -22.73 3.86
N ILE A 52 33.67 -22.74 3.86
CA ILE A 52 32.85 -21.58 4.21
C ILE A 52 32.96 -21.34 5.73
N ASP A 53 33.15 -20.08 6.14
CA ASP A 53 33.38 -19.71 7.53
C ASP A 53 32.10 -19.62 8.35
N GLY A 54 30.99 -19.24 7.71
CA GLY A 54 29.72 -19.07 8.38
C GLY A 54 28.51 -18.91 7.46
N PHE A 55 27.32 -18.87 8.06
CA PHE A 55 26.09 -18.52 7.37
C PHE A 55 25.62 -17.10 7.69
N ALA A 56 25.18 -16.38 6.66
CA ALA A 56 24.44 -15.14 6.78
C ALA A 56 22.95 -15.47 6.83
N LEU A 57 22.37 -15.47 8.02
CA LEU A 57 20.99 -15.89 8.28
C LEU A 57 20.02 -14.79 7.82
N ASN A 58 19.42 -14.96 6.66
CA ASN A 58 18.35 -14.13 6.15
C ASN A 58 17.04 -14.43 6.89
N ILE A 59 16.52 -13.42 7.58
CA ILE A 59 15.30 -13.52 8.39
C ILE A 59 14.32 -12.40 8.03
N ALA A 60 13.14 -12.77 7.53
CA ALA A 60 12.05 -11.84 7.28
C ALA A 60 11.22 -11.59 8.55
N HIS A 61 10.68 -10.37 8.69
CA HIS A 61 9.86 -10.00 9.84
C HIS A 61 8.57 -10.83 9.91
N GLY A 62 8.11 -11.17 11.12
CA GLY A 62 6.83 -11.86 11.34
C GLY A 62 6.80 -13.36 10.98
N GLU A 63 7.89 -13.91 10.44
CA GLU A 63 7.94 -15.33 10.04
C GLU A 63 7.90 -16.28 11.26
N PRO A 64 6.93 -17.22 11.33
CA PRO A 64 6.69 -18.03 12.52
C PRO A 64 7.82 -19.01 12.85
N MET A 65 8.61 -19.41 11.84
CA MET A 65 9.75 -20.32 11.97
C MET A 65 10.98 -19.67 12.61
N ASN A 66 11.11 -18.33 12.57
CA ASN A 66 12.32 -17.64 13.04
C ASN A 66 12.74 -18.05 14.45
N ALA A 67 11.81 -18.05 15.41
CA ALA A 67 12.14 -18.35 16.80
C ALA A 67 12.71 -19.77 17.00
N VAL A 68 12.16 -20.77 16.32
CA VAL A 68 12.59 -22.18 16.44
C VAL A 68 13.86 -22.42 15.64
N SER A 69 13.92 -21.91 14.42
CA SER A 69 15.06 -22.12 13.53
C SER A 69 16.33 -21.43 14.03
N LEU A 70 16.22 -20.22 14.58
CA LEU A 70 17.35 -19.51 15.17
C LEU A 70 17.90 -20.25 16.40
N GLU A 71 17.05 -20.76 17.29
CA GLU A 71 17.56 -21.51 18.44
C GLU A 71 18.31 -22.78 18.00
N ASN A 72 17.71 -23.55 17.07
CA ASN A 72 18.30 -24.78 16.56
C ASN A 72 19.65 -24.54 15.87
N VAL A 73 19.74 -23.55 14.97
CA VAL A 73 20.99 -23.32 14.21
C VAL A 73 22.11 -22.80 15.11
N PHE A 74 21.81 -21.96 16.10
CA PHE A 74 22.83 -21.48 17.04
C PHE A 74 23.33 -22.59 17.97
N GLU A 75 22.45 -23.47 18.44
CA GLU A 75 22.86 -24.67 19.21
C GLU A 75 23.77 -25.57 18.38
N VAL A 76 23.37 -25.89 17.15
CA VAL A 76 24.17 -26.73 16.26
C VAL A 76 25.50 -26.08 15.86
N ALA A 77 25.50 -24.77 15.57
CA ALA A 77 26.72 -24.04 15.24
C ALA A 77 27.70 -24.02 16.42
N SER A 78 27.20 -23.89 17.65
CA SER A 78 28.00 -24.04 18.86
C SER A 78 28.63 -25.42 18.96
N ASP A 79 27.86 -26.50 18.76
CA ASP A 79 28.35 -27.89 18.78
C ASP A 79 29.45 -28.13 17.73
N MET A 80 29.35 -27.48 16.57
CA MET A 80 30.22 -27.72 15.41
C MET A 80 31.34 -26.69 15.22
N GLY A 81 31.39 -25.66 16.07
CA GLY A 81 32.36 -24.56 15.96
C GLY A 81 32.19 -23.70 14.71
N PHE A 82 30.98 -23.61 14.15
CA PHE A 82 30.66 -22.85 12.95
C PHE A 82 30.20 -21.43 13.27
N LYS A 83 30.34 -20.48 12.33
CA LYS A 83 29.96 -19.07 12.57
C LYS A 83 28.63 -18.68 11.93
N LEU A 84 27.95 -17.73 12.56
CA LEU A 84 26.68 -17.17 12.11
C LEU A 84 26.73 -15.64 12.16
N ILE A 85 26.08 -14.98 11.19
CA ILE A 85 25.73 -13.55 11.24
C ILE A 85 24.25 -13.41 10.88
N PHE A 86 23.62 -12.32 11.34
CA PHE A 86 22.29 -11.95 10.88
C PHE A 86 22.36 -11.14 9.59
N SER A 87 21.42 -11.43 8.69
CA SER A 87 20.99 -10.59 7.59
C SER A 87 19.50 -10.31 7.79
N PHE A 88 19.14 -9.19 8.41
CA PHE A 88 17.73 -8.84 8.58
C PHE A 88 17.12 -8.49 7.23
N ASP A 89 16.09 -9.22 6.82
CA ASP A 89 15.40 -8.97 5.55
C ASP A 89 14.29 -7.93 5.76
N TYR A 90 14.55 -6.70 5.29
CA TYR A 90 13.61 -5.58 5.36
C TYR A 90 12.64 -5.53 4.17
N ALA A 91 12.85 -6.37 3.15
CA ALA A 91 12.05 -6.39 1.93
C ALA A 91 11.01 -7.53 1.91
N GLY A 92 11.35 -8.71 2.45
CA GLY A 92 10.56 -9.94 2.36
C GLY A 92 9.32 -9.99 3.27
N GLY A 93 9.38 -9.38 4.45
CA GLY A 93 8.27 -9.32 5.43
C GLY A 93 7.83 -7.91 5.80
N GLY A 94 8.33 -6.89 5.08
CA GLY A 94 8.27 -5.49 5.48
C GLY A 94 9.41 -5.10 6.43
N PRO A 95 9.48 -3.80 6.81
CA PRO A 95 10.60 -3.28 7.59
C PRO A 95 10.58 -3.81 9.02
N TRP A 96 11.75 -4.21 9.52
CA TRP A 96 11.89 -4.66 10.90
C TRP A 96 11.72 -3.51 11.91
N PRO A 97 10.88 -3.67 12.96
CA PRO A 97 10.83 -2.72 14.06
C PRO A 97 12.17 -2.69 14.83
N LYS A 98 12.67 -1.48 15.09
CA LYS A 98 13.95 -1.24 15.78
C LYS A 98 14.13 -2.04 17.09
N ASP A 99 13.09 -2.10 17.91
CA ASP A 99 13.14 -2.77 19.21
C ASP A 99 13.24 -4.30 19.09
N GLU A 100 12.68 -4.88 18.03
CA GLU A 100 12.79 -6.31 17.75
C GLU A 100 14.19 -6.69 17.25
N VAL A 101 14.78 -5.86 16.38
CA VAL A 101 16.19 -6.01 15.96
C VAL A 101 17.11 -6.01 17.18
N LEU A 102 16.94 -5.02 18.08
CA LEU A 102 17.72 -4.93 19.32
C LEU A 102 17.54 -6.16 20.22
N THR A 103 16.34 -6.71 20.29
CA THR A 103 16.05 -7.91 21.08
C THR A 103 16.81 -9.12 20.54
N LEU A 104 16.80 -9.33 19.23
CA LEU A 104 17.52 -10.43 18.59
C LEU A 104 19.04 -10.28 18.71
N LEU A 105 19.57 -9.06 18.49
CA LEU A 105 21.00 -8.79 18.66
C LEU A 105 21.48 -9.07 20.09
N LYS A 106 20.76 -8.58 21.11
CA LYS A 106 21.12 -8.83 22.52
C LYS A 106 21.08 -10.31 22.90
N ARG A 107 20.20 -11.10 22.27
CA ARG A 107 20.06 -12.53 22.56
C ARG A 107 21.13 -13.38 21.89
N TYR A 108 21.40 -13.14 20.61
CA TYR A 108 22.21 -14.04 19.80
C TYR A 108 23.59 -13.48 19.46
N ALA A 109 23.72 -12.17 19.25
CA ALA A 109 24.98 -11.57 18.81
C ALA A 109 26.06 -11.52 19.90
N THR A 110 25.74 -11.86 21.15
CA THR A 110 26.72 -12.05 22.23
C THR A 110 27.25 -13.49 22.35
N ARG A 111 26.70 -14.44 21.58
CA ARG A 111 27.08 -15.86 21.66
C ARG A 111 28.44 -16.11 20.95
N PRO A 112 29.28 -17.06 21.41
CA PRO A 112 30.61 -17.34 20.84
C PRO A 112 30.63 -17.76 19.35
N GLU A 113 29.57 -18.42 18.90
CA GLU A 113 29.32 -18.85 17.53
C GLU A 113 28.87 -17.71 16.61
N TYR A 114 28.51 -16.55 17.16
CA TYR A 114 28.26 -15.35 16.35
C TYR A 114 29.58 -14.76 15.87
N PHE A 115 29.72 -14.50 14.57
CA PHE A 115 30.96 -13.98 13.99
C PHE A 115 31.29 -12.59 14.52
N LYS A 116 32.56 -12.38 14.88
CA LYS A 116 33.08 -11.09 15.34
C LYS A 116 34.03 -10.53 14.30
N HIS A 117 33.85 -9.25 13.97
CA HIS A 117 34.83 -8.49 13.20
C HIS A 117 36.16 -8.40 13.95
N SER A 118 37.21 -7.94 13.26
CA SER A 118 38.59 -7.88 13.79
C SER A 118 38.75 -7.05 15.06
N ASP A 119 37.83 -6.12 15.33
CA ASP A 119 37.76 -5.31 16.56
C ASP A 119 37.00 -5.98 17.72
N GLY A 120 36.48 -7.19 17.51
CA GLY A 120 35.71 -7.96 18.49
C GLY A 120 34.20 -7.68 18.49
N THR A 121 33.71 -6.76 17.66
CA THR A 121 32.28 -6.44 17.59
C THR A 121 31.52 -7.45 16.69
N PRO A 122 30.26 -7.81 17.00
CA PRO A 122 29.47 -8.69 16.15
C PRO A 122 29.17 -8.06 14.79
N LEU A 123 29.38 -8.82 13.70
CA LEU A 123 29.05 -8.38 12.35
C LEU A 123 27.56 -8.59 12.04
N VAL A 124 26.89 -7.55 11.55
CA VAL A 124 25.45 -7.56 11.29
C VAL A 124 25.22 -7.01 9.88
N SER A 125 24.37 -7.68 9.11
CA SER A 125 23.97 -7.28 7.77
C SER A 125 22.44 -7.12 7.67
N THR A 126 21.98 -6.61 6.54
CA THR A 126 20.57 -6.57 6.13
C THR A 126 20.45 -6.95 4.66
N PHE A 127 19.28 -7.41 4.25
CA PHE A 127 18.85 -7.38 2.85
C PHE A 127 17.92 -6.17 2.69
N GLU A 128 18.38 -5.17 1.94
CA GLU A 128 17.75 -3.86 1.80
C GLU A 128 17.44 -3.17 3.16
N GLY A 129 16.43 -2.28 3.20
CA GLY A 129 16.09 -1.43 4.34
C GLY A 129 16.77 -0.04 4.42
N PRO A 130 17.17 0.62 3.31
CA PRO A 130 17.83 1.93 3.38
C PRO A 130 16.93 3.03 3.95
N GLU A 131 15.61 2.89 3.86
CA GLU A 131 14.64 3.79 4.49
C GLU A 131 14.70 3.75 6.03
N GLN A 132 15.24 2.68 6.61
CA GLN A 132 15.43 2.49 8.05
C GLN A 132 16.87 2.78 8.49
N ALA A 133 17.71 3.37 7.64
CA ALA A 133 19.11 3.69 7.97
C ALA A 133 19.25 4.53 9.25
N SER A 134 18.30 5.42 9.55
CA SER A 134 18.33 6.23 10.77
C SER A 134 18.15 5.40 12.06
N ASP A 135 17.42 4.27 12.00
CA ASP A 135 17.24 3.41 13.16
C ASP A 135 18.56 2.79 13.60
N TRP A 136 19.45 2.50 12.66
CA TRP A 136 20.76 1.92 12.92
C TRP A 136 21.70 2.83 13.72
N VAL A 137 21.47 4.14 13.73
CA VAL A 137 22.19 5.08 14.61
C VAL A 137 21.88 4.79 16.08
N ASP A 138 20.62 4.55 16.39
CA ASP A 138 20.17 4.22 17.75
C ASP A 138 20.48 2.77 18.11
N ILE A 139 20.35 1.84 17.16
CA ILE A 139 20.67 0.41 17.36
C ILE A 139 22.14 0.28 17.75
N LYS A 140 23.06 0.82 16.94
CA LYS A 140 24.50 0.75 17.21
C LYS A 140 24.90 1.44 18.51
N ARG A 141 24.23 2.54 18.86
CA ARG A 141 24.44 3.21 20.16
C ARG A 141 24.01 2.33 21.33
N SER A 142 22.90 1.60 21.18
CA SER A 142 22.32 0.76 22.24
C SER A 142 22.98 -0.62 22.33
N PHE A 143 23.51 -1.12 21.22
CA PHE A 143 24.22 -2.38 21.11
C PHE A 143 25.33 -2.23 20.06
N PRO A 144 26.61 -2.04 20.48
CA PRO A 144 27.71 -1.88 19.54
C PRO A 144 27.87 -3.11 18.62
N CYS A 145 27.81 -2.89 17.31
CA CYS A 145 28.01 -3.89 16.27
C CYS A 145 28.71 -3.30 15.04
N PHE A 146 29.34 -4.18 14.25
CA PHE A 146 29.90 -3.86 12.94
C PHE A 146 28.81 -4.02 11.89
N PHE A 147 28.26 -2.91 11.42
CA PHE A 147 27.08 -2.89 10.56
C PHE A 147 27.46 -2.78 9.09
N MET A 148 27.16 -3.80 8.31
CA MET A 148 27.49 -3.90 6.89
C MET A 148 26.27 -4.35 6.08
N PRO A 149 25.33 -3.44 5.80
CA PRO A 149 24.08 -3.76 5.11
C PRO A 149 24.28 -3.95 3.60
N ASP A 150 23.35 -4.67 2.98
CA ASP A 150 23.05 -4.53 1.56
C ASP A 150 22.03 -3.41 1.36
N TRP A 151 22.47 -2.30 0.76
CA TRP A 151 21.62 -1.19 0.30
C TRP A 151 21.82 -0.94 -1.20
N SER A 152 21.92 -2.02 -1.97
CA SER A 152 22.20 -1.98 -3.40
C SER A 152 21.18 -1.14 -4.18
N SER A 153 19.92 -1.07 -3.75
CA SER A 153 18.88 -0.21 -4.34
C SER A 153 19.23 1.29 -4.40
N LYS A 154 20.18 1.77 -3.59
CA LYS A 154 20.65 3.17 -3.61
C LYS A 154 21.96 3.35 -4.39
N GLY A 155 22.67 2.27 -4.68
CA GLY A 155 24.04 2.29 -5.19
C GLY A 155 25.08 2.73 -4.15
N ALA A 156 26.34 2.35 -4.39
CA ALA A 156 27.44 2.44 -3.42
C ALA A 156 27.60 3.82 -2.77
N LYS A 157 27.63 4.90 -3.56
CA LYS A 157 27.85 6.27 -3.04
C LYS A 157 26.75 6.68 -2.06
N ARG A 158 25.49 6.58 -2.49
CA ARG A 158 24.36 7.05 -1.67
C ARG A 158 24.20 6.17 -0.44
N ALA A 159 24.36 4.86 -0.58
CA ALA A 159 24.35 3.90 0.53
C ALA A 159 25.40 4.27 1.59
N ALA A 160 26.64 4.59 1.19
CA ALA A 160 27.71 4.94 2.11
C ALA A 160 27.47 6.26 2.88
N GLU A 161 26.64 7.17 2.36
CA GLU A 161 26.32 8.47 2.96
C GLU A 161 25.09 8.44 3.88
N LEU A 162 24.24 7.39 3.80
CA LEU A 162 22.97 7.33 4.53
C LEU A 162 23.16 7.44 6.06
N ALA A 163 22.23 8.16 6.69
CA ALA A 163 22.20 8.43 8.12
C ALA A 163 23.54 8.96 8.69
N GLY A 164 24.28 9.76 7.91
CA GLY A 164 25.58 10.29 8.32
C GLY A 164 26.71 9.27 8.21
N GLY A 165 26.57 8.28 7.33
CA GLY A 165 27.55 7.22 7.11
C GLY A 165 27.56 6.15 8.19
N VAL A 166 26.37 5.78 8.69
CA VAL A 166 26.17 4.85 9.81
C VAL A 166 26.74 3.44 9.57
N ALA A 167 26.80 3.01 8.31
CA ALA A 167 27.34 1.71 7.90
C ALA A 167 28.87 1.69 8.04
N ASP A 168 29.42 0.63 8.64
CA ASP A 168 30.86 0.42 8.81
C ASP A 168 31.52 -0.20 7.58
N GLY A 169 30.72 -0.83 6.72
CA GLY A 169 31.07 -1.35 5.40
C GLY A 169 29.80 -1.48 4.56
N LEU A 170 29.92 -2.00 3.33
CA LEU A 170 28.73 -2.35 2.54
C LEU A 170 28.85 -3.74 1.92
N PHE A 171 27.71 -4.41 1.82
CA PHE A 171 27.50 -5.59 0.98
C PHE A 171 26.76 -5.16 -0.30
N ASN A 172 27.07 -5.81 -1.40
CA ASN A 172 26.47 -5.57 -2.72
C ASN A 172 25.72 -6.83 -3.16
N TRP A 173 24.49 -6.71 -3.64
CA TRP A 173 23.67 -7.82 -4.13
C TRP A 173 23.84 -8.12 -5.64
N ALA A 174 24.60 -7.29 -6.38
CA ALA A 174 24.81 -7.46 -7.81
C ALA A 174 25.84 -8.57 -8.12
N ALA A 175 25.38 -9.82 -8.07
CA ALA A 175 26.20 -11.02 -8.30
C ALA A 175 26.19 -11.53 -9.75
N TRP A 176 25.33 -10.98 -10.61
CA TRP A 176 25.03 -11.53 -11.93
C TRP A 176 25.26 -10.52 -13.06
N PRO A 177 25.61 -10.99 -14.26
CA PRO A 177 25.98 -10.13 -15.39
C PRO A 177 24.77 -9.50 -16.08
N TRP A 178 25.07 -8.48 -16.88
CA TRP A 178 24.07 -7.78 -17.69
C TRP A 178 23.79 -8.53 -19.01
N GLY A 179 22.54 -8.97 -19.21
CA GLY A 179 22.10 -9.56 -20.47
C GLY A 179 22.97 -10.75 -20.88
N ASN A 180 23.40 -10.78 -22.14
CA ASN A 180 24.23 -11.86 -22.67
C ASN A 180 25.75 -11.67 -22.48
N THR A 181 26.18 -10.72 -21.64
CA THR A 181 27.61 -10.45 -21.39
C THR A 181 28.15 -11.31 -20.25
N ASN A 182 29.48 -11.41 -20.14
CA ASN A 182 30.15 -12.05 -19.00
C ASN A 182 30.17 -11.10 -17.80
N MET A 183 30.40 -11.63 -16.59
CA MET A 183 30.40 -10.82 -15.36
C MET A 183 31.56 -9.84 -15.37
N ASP A 184 31.31 -8.58 -15.02
CA ASP A 184 32.35 -7.56 -14.85
C ASP A 184 32.57 -7.20 -13.37
N THR A 185 33.47 -6.24 -13.12
CA THR A 185 33.82 -5.77 -11.76
C THR A 185 33.58 -4.27 -11.58
N TYR A 186 32.83 -3.61 -12.45
CA TYR A 186 32.67 -2.15 -12.37
C TYR A 186 31.77 -1.72 -11.22
N VAL A 187 30.75 -2.54 -10.90
CA VAL A 187 29.95 -2.33 -9.69
C VAL A 187 30.84 -2.45 -8.46
N ASP A 188 31.66 -3.51 -8.36
CA ASP A 188 32.60 -3.69 -7.24
C ASP A 188 33.59 -2.51 -7.12
N ALA A 189 34.12 -2.05 -8.25
CA ALA A 189 35.03 -0.89 -8.31
C ALA A 189 34.39 0.37 -7.72
N SER A 190 33.08 0.56 -7.89
CA SER A 190 32.36 1.68 -7.29
C SER A 190 32.32 1.59 -5.76
N TYR A 191 32.15 0.39 -5.19
CA TYR A 191 32.21 0.19 -3.74
C TYR A 191 33.61 0.49 -3.20
N TYR A 192 34.67 -0.02 -3.83
CA TYR A 192 36.04 0.32 -3.45
C TYR A 192 36.34 1.82 -3.57
N GLN A 193 35.70 2.53 -4.49
CA GLN A 193 35.88 3.98 -4.62
C GLN A 193 35.16 4.74 -3.50
N TYR A 194 33.89 4.43 -3.25
CA TYR A 194 33.05 5.21 -2.33
C TYR A 194 33.19 4.81 -0.86
N LEU A 195 33.77 3.65 -0.58
CA LEU A 195 34.12 3.23 0.78
C LEU A 195 35.48 3.75 1.25
N ARG A 196 36.27 4.38 0.36
CA ARG A 196 37.51 5.07 0.76
C ARG A 196 37.19 6.27 1.64
N VAL A 197 37.88 6.33 2.79
CA VAL A 197 37.80 7.45 3.73
C VAL A 197 38.92 8.45 3.44
N ASP A 198 40.13 7.96 3.21
CA ASP A 198 41.31 8.73 2.79
C ASP A 198 42.26 7.85 1.92
N GLU A 199 43.49 8.31 1.68
CA GLU A 199 44.46 7.57 0.84
C GLU A 199 44.88 6.22 1.45
N ASP A 200 44.85 6.10 2.78
CA ASP A 200 45.35 4.94 3.52
C ASP A 200 44.24 4.11 4.20
N THR A 201 43.01 4.63 4.27
CA THR A 201 41.90 4.04 5.04
C THR A 201 40.65 3.84 4.16
N SER A 202 40.08 2.63 4.21
CA SER A 202 38.80 2.27 3.56
C SER A 202 37.90 1.52 4.53
N LYS A 203 36.59 1.74 4.42
CA LYS A 203 35.59 0.86 5.01
C LYS A 203 35.59 -0.50 4.29
N PRO A 204 35.34 -1.62 4.99
CA PRO A 204 35.27 -2.95 4.37
C PRO A 204 34.19 -3.12 3.31
N TYR A 205 34.51 -3.91 2.28
CA TYR A 205 33.58 -4.34 1.23
C TYR A 205 33.34 -5.85 1.29
N MET A 206 32.07 -6.25 1.29
CA MET A 206 31.67 -7.63 1.11
C MET A 206 31.21 -7.85 -0.34
N MET A 207 31.97 -8.66 -1.06
CA MET A 207 31.75 -8.93 -2.48
C MET A 207 30.80 -10.13 -2.67
N PRO A 208 29.75 -10.03 -3.50
CA PRO A 208 28.84 -11.14 -3.75
C PRO A 208 29.45 -12.17 -4.71
N ALA A 209 29.12 -13.45 -4.53
CA ALA A 209 29.37 -14.51 -5.49
C ALA A 209 28.12 -15.39 -5.67
N SER A 210 27.74 -15.68 -6.90
CA SER A 210 26.61 -16.58 -7.18
C SER A 210 26.90 -17.40 -8.44
N PRO A 211 26.50 -18.68 -8.53
CA PRO A 211 26.77 -19.50 -9.71
C PRO A 211 25.74 -19.32 -10.83
N TRP A 212 24.48 -19.03 -10.50
CA TRP A 212 23.34 -19.07 -11.41
C TRP A 212 22.22 -18.15 -10.93
N PHE A 213 21.20 -17.87 -11.74
CA PHE A 213 19.94 -17.26 -11.27
C PHE A 213 18.80 -17.56 -12.23
N TYR A 214 17.71 -18.08 -11.70
CA TYR A 214 16.43 -18.19 -12.41
C TYR A 214 15.29 -18.26 -11.40
N THR A 215 14.28 -17.42 -11.61
CA THR A 215 13.07 -17.43 -10.80
C THR A 215 11.83 -17.29 -11.68
N ASN A 216 10.76 -18.00 -11.31
CA ASN A 216 9.42 -17.80 -11.85
C ASN A 216 8.43 -18.02 -10.69
N LEU A 217 8.26 -16.97 -9.89
CA LEU A 217 7.44 -16.89 -8.70
C LEU A 217 6.46 -15.70 -8.81
N PRO A 218 5.37 -15.83 -9.58
CA PRO A 218 4.38 -14.78 -9.78
C PRO A 218 3.77 -14.22 -8.49
N GLY A 219 3.63 -15.04 -7.43
CA GLY A 219 3.16 -14.59 -6.11
C GLY A 219 4.07 -13.54 -5.48
N TYR A 220 5.35 -13.53 -5.84
CA TYR A 220 6.33 -12.50 -5.45
C TYR A 220 6.60 -11.47 -6.55
N LYS A 221 5.82 -11.50 -7.65
CA LYS A 221 6.03 -10.68 -8.85
C LYS A 221 7.41 -10.89 -9.48
N LYS A 222 7.94 -12.11 -9.43
CA LYS A 222 9.25 -12.46 -9.98
C LYS A 222 9.14 -13.42 -11.17
N ASN A 223 9.77 -13.10 -12.30
CA ASN A 223 9.88 -13.98 -13.46
C ASN A 223 11.02 -13.54 -14.40
N TRP A 224 12.26 -13.87 -14.05
CA TRP A 224 13.43 -13.50 -14.85
C TRP A 224 14.63 -14.41 -14.57
N LEU A 225 15.68 -14.27 -15.38
CA LEU A 225 16.98 -14.90 -15.19
C LEU A 225 18.12 -13.93 -15.46
N TRP A 226 19.31 -14.27 -14.96
CA TRP A 226 20.58 -13.69 -15.41
C TRP A 226 21.52 -14.79 -15.88
N ARG A 227 22.52 -14.42 -16.69
CA ARG A 227 23.44 -15.40 -17.29
C ARG A 227 24.32 -16.05 -16.22
N GLY A 228 24.23 -17.38 -16.09
CA GLY A 228 25.08 -18.18 -15.19
C GLY A 228 26.16 -19.02 -15.89
N ASP A 229 26.27 -18.92 -17.23
CA ASP A 229 27.10 -19.78 -18.10
C ASP A 229 28.55 -19.98 -17.60
N ASP A 230 29.38 -18.93 -17.59
CA ASP A 230 30.78 -18.96 -17.14
C ASP A 230 30.97 -18.29 -15.76
N LEU A 231 29.86 -17.80 -15.17
CA LEU A 231 29.82 -16.87 -14.04
C LEU A 231 30.61 -17.37 -12.83
N TRP A 232 30.39 -18.62 -12.42
CA TRP A 232 30.99 -19.16 -11.20
C TRP A 232 32.53 -19.14 -11.24
N HIS A 233 33.11 -19.52 -12.38
CA HIS A 233 34.56 -19.53 -12.55
C HIS A 233 35.14 -18.11 -12.63
N GLU A 234 34.51 -17.24 -13.44
CA GLU A 234 34.95 -15.86 -13.61
C GLU A 234 34.90 -15.08 -12.30
N ARG A 235 33.84 -15.25 -11.51
CA ARG A 235 33.65 -14.51 -10.27
C ARG A 235 34.70 -14.87 -9.22
N TRP A 236 35.12 -16.13 -9.13
CA TRP A 236 36.21 -16.52 -8.21
C TRP A 236 37.58 -15.97 -8.65
N ILE A 237 37.86 -15.86 -9.94
CA ILE A 237 39.06 -15.14 -10.42
C ILE A 237 39.01 -13.67 -10.00
N GLN A 238 37.84 -13.03 -10.15
CA GLN A 238 37.65 -11.63 -9.76
C GLN A 238 37.83 -11.43 -8.24
N ILE A 239 37.32 -12.34 -7.40
CA ILE A 239 37.51 -12.31 -5.94
C ILE A 239 38.99 -12.43 -5.59
N VAL A 240 39.68 -13.40 -6.19
CA VAL A 240 41.11 -13.60 -5.93
C VAL A 240 41.93 -12.40 -6.42
N TYR A 241 41.53 -11.73 -7.50
CA TYR A 241 42.22 -10.54 -8.00
C TYR A 241 41.92 -9.29 -7.16
N ASN A 242 40.65 -8.98 -6.91
CA ASN A 242 40.21 -7.77 -6.23
C ASN A 242 40.47 -7.80 -4.72
N GLN A 243 40.56 -8.99 -4.12
CA GLN A 243 40.86 -9.19 -2.70
C GLN A 243 39.93 -8.40 -1.76
N PRO A 244 38.60 -8.59 -1.84
CA PRO A 244 37.65 -7.95 -0.90
C PRO A 244 37.95 -8.35 0.56
N ASP A 245 37.36 -7.64 1.51
CA ASP A 245 37.42 -7.98 2.94
C ASP A 245 36.67 -9.28 3.23
N TYR A 246 35.46 -9.36 2.67
CA TYR A 246 34.53 -10.47 2.85
C TYR A 246 33.95 -10.90 1.51
N VAL A 247 33.55 -12.17 1.45
CA VAL A 247 32.75 -12.70 0.35
C VAL A 247 31.47 -13.26 0.93
N GLU A 248 30.34 -12.97 0.31
CA GLU A 248 29.09 -13.66 0.60
C GLU A 248 28.62 -14.41 -0.65
N ILE A 249 28.48 -15.73 -0.51
CA ILE A 249 27.93 -16.59 -1.55
C ILE A 249 26.40 -16.52 -1.49
N ILE A 250 25.79 -16.07 -2.57
CA ILE A 250 24.34 -15.99 -2.77
C ILE A 250 23.95 -17.20 -3.65
N SER A 251 23.47 -18.30 -3.10
CA SER A 251 23.13 -18.56 -1.69
C SER A 251 23.39 -20.02 -1.32
N TRP A 252 23.15 -20.40 -0.06
CA TRP A 252 23.19 -21.78 0.40
C TRP A 252 21.92 -22.57 0.01
N ASN A 253 20.73 -22.02 0.25
CA ASN A 253 19.45 -22.77 0.14
C ASN A 253 18.28 -21.96 -0.46
N ASP A 254 18.55 -20.95 -1.30
CA ASP A 254 17.48 -20.30 -2.05
C ASP A 254 17.13 -21.11 -3.31
N TYR A 255 16.16 -22.01 -3.15
CA TYR A 255 15.67 -22.84 -4.24
C TYR A 255 14.76 -22.06 -5.21
N GLY A 256 14.08 -21.02 -4.74
CA GLY A 256 13.13 -20.23 -5.53
C GLY A 256 13.80 -19.29 -6.54
N GLU A 257 15.09 -19.00 -6.34
CA GLU A 257 15.91 -18.19 -7.25
C GLU A 257 17.04 -18.99 -7.93
N SER A 258 17.05 -20.32 -7.76
CA SER A 258 17.92 -21.26 -8.49
C SER A 258 19.43 -21.03 -8.32
N HIS A 259 19.86 -20.34 -7.27
CA HIS A 259 21.27 -19.99 -7.06
C HIS A 259 21.89 -20.63 -5.81
N HIS A 260 21.17 -21.56 -5.19
CA HIS A 260 21.63 -22.33 -4.06
C HIS A 260 22.85 -23.19 -4.42
N ILE A 261 23.81 -23.31 -3.51
CA ILE A 261 24.95 -24.26 -3.60
C ILE A 261 24.85 -25.39 -2.58
N GLY A 262 23.84 -25.39 -1.71
CA GLY A 262 23.55 -26.44 -0.73
C GLY A 262 22.82 -27.65 -1.34
N PRO A 263 22.55 -28.70 -0.54
CA PRO A 263 21.76 -29.84 -1.02
C PRO A 263 20.29 -29.47 -1.26
N LEU A 264 19.64 -30.15 -2.20
CA LEU A 264 18.18 -30.09 -2.34
C LEU A 264 17.52 -30.76 -1.13
N ARG A 265 16.59 -30.05 -0.50
CA ARG A 265 15.82 -30.53 0.66
C ARG A 265 14.33 -30.58 0.28
N PRO A 266 13.74 -31.76 0.01
CA PRO A 266 12.33 -31.86 -0.40
C PRO A 266 11.33 -31.26 0.60
N ASN A 267 11.72 -31.16 1.87
CA ASN A 267 10.94 -30.57 2.97
C ASN A 267 11.19 -29.06 3.16
N ALA A 268 11.82 -28.38 2.20
CA ALA A 268 12.24 -26.97 2.28
C ALA A 268 11.83 -26.17 1.02
N MET A 269 10.75 -26.58 0.37
CA MET A 269 10.31 -26.12 -0.95
C MET A 269 9.12 -25.14 -0.85
N GLU A 270 8.89 -24.54 0.32
CA GLU A 270 7.76 -23.65 0.61
C GLU A 270 7.68 -22.44 -0.33
N ALA A 271 8.83 -21.92 -0.78
CA ALA A 271 8.91 -20.80 -1.71
C ALA A 271 8.14 -21.02 -3.02
N PHE A 272 8.07 -22.27 -3.52
CA PHE A 272 7.34 -22.59 -4.75
C PHE A 272 5.82 -22.54 -4.57
N VAL A 273 5.33 -22.78 -3.36
CA VAL A 273 3.89 -22.72 -3.05
C VAL A 273 3.49 -21.27 -2.81
N THR A 274 4.20 -20.57 -1.93
CA THR A 274 3.90 -19.17 -1.57
C THR A 274 4.16 -18.22 -2.73
N GLY A 275 5.21 -18.48 -3.52
CA GLY A 275 5.52 -17.73 -4.73
C GLY A 275 4.67 -18.12 -5.95
N GLU A 276 3.72 -19.05 -5.82
CA GLU A 276 2.80 -19.50 -6.89
C GLU A 276 3.54 -19.96 -8.16
N ALA A 277 4.63 -20.72 -8.00
CA ALA A 277 5.43 -21.18 -9.12
C ALA A 277 4.59 -22.04 -10.11
N PRO A 278 4.77 -21.89 -11.43
CA PRO A 278 4.07 -22.73 -12.39
C PRO A 278 4.47 -24.21 -12.29
N PHE A 279 5.70 -24.48 -11.81
CA PHE A 279 6.21 -25.80 -11.45
C PHE A 279 7.43 -25.66 -10.54
N ASN A 280 7.82 -26.74 -9.86
CA ASN A 280 9.06 -26.75 -9.07
C ASN A 280 10.28 -26.96 -9.98
N PHE A 281 10.93 -25.87 -10.37
CA PHE A 281 12.13 -25.88 -11.23
C PHE A 281 13.43 -26.30 -10.52
N ALA A 282 13.44 -26.48 -9.20
CA ALA A 282 14.56 -27.06 -8.46
C ALA A 282 14.48 -28.59 -8.34
N ARG A 283 13.34 -29.20 -8.69
CA ARG A 283 13.18 -30.66 -8.65
C ARG A 283 14.17 -31.33 -9.61
N ASP A 284 14.92 -32.29 -9.06
CA ASP A 284 15.95 -33.06 -9.79
C ASP A 284 17.05 -32.20 -10.45
N MET A 285 17.26 -30.99 -9.93
CA MET A 285 18.34 -30.06 -10.32
C MET A 285 19.35 -29.89 -9.17
N PRO A 286 20.20 -30.89 -8.91
CA PRO A 286 21.22 -30.79 -7.87
C PRO A 286 22.21 -29.67 -8.20
N HIS A 287 22.58 -28.87 -7.20
CA HIS A 287 23.54 -27.76 -7.32
C HIS A 287 24.79 -27.95 -6.44
N ASP A 288 24.84 -29.03 -5.66
CA ASP A 288 25.91 -29.30 -4.72
C ASP A 288 27.30 -29.47 -5.37
N GLY A 289 27.33 -29.83 -6.66
CA GLY A 289 28.56 -29.89 -7.45
C GLY A 289 29.33 -28.57 -7.53
N TRP A 290 28.68 -27.41 -7.42
CA TRP A 290 29.36 -26.11 -7.42
C TRP A 290 30.26 -25.89 -6.20
N ARG A 291 30.07 -26.66 -5.11
CA ARG A 291 30.95 -26.59 -3.93
C ARG A 291 32.32 -27.20 -4.18
N MET A 292 32.49 -28.04 -5.21
CA MET A 292 33.69 -28.87 -5.38
C MET A 292 34.99 -28.07 -5.47
N THR A 293 35.01 -26.91 -6.15
CA THR A 293 36.22 -26.08 -6.26
C THR A 293 36.39 -25.08 -5.11
N LEU A 294 35.39 -24.91 -4.25
CA LEU A 294 35.41 -23.89 -3.21
C LEU A 294 36.59 -24.03 -2.24
N PRO A 295 36.97 -25.23 -1.76
CA PRO A 295 38.11 -25.37 -0.87
C PRO A 295 39.38 -24.73 -1.45
N PHE A 296 39.68 -24.99 -2.73
CA PHE A 296 40.84 -24.39 -3.39
C PHE A 296 40.69 -22.87 -3.51
N TRP A 297 39.54 -22.39 -4.00
CA TRP A 297 39.32 -20.95 -4.22
C TRP A 297 39.36 -20.15 -2.92
N ILE A 298 38.71 -20.64 -1.87
CA ILE A 298 38.62 -19.97 -0.57
C ILE A 298 39.99 -19.96 0.10
N ASP A 299 40.72 -21.08 0.11
CA ASP A 299 42.08 -21.11 0.65
C ASP A 299 43.00 -20.17 -0.12
N TYR A 300 42.86 -20.13 -1.44
CA TYR A 300 43.68 -19.27 -2.27
C TYR A 300 43.38 -17.79 -2.04
N TYR A 301 42.10 -17.44 -1.91
CA TYR A 301 41.65 -16.10 -1.56
C TYR A 301 42.13 -15.66 -0.17
N LYS A 302 41.97 -16.51 0.85
CA LYS A 302 42.28 -16.16 2.25
C LYS A 302 43.77 -16.15 2.53
N ASN A 303 44.49 -17.17 2.05
CA ASN A 303 45.88 -17.43 2.44
C ASN A 303 46.90 -17.04 1.37
N GLY A 304 46.45 -16.72 0.15
CA GLY A 304 47.33 -16.45 -0.99
C GLY A 304 48.02 -17.69 -1.57
N LYS A 305 47.78 -18.89 -1.03
CA LYS A 305 48.20 -20.19 -1.56
C LYS A 305 47.14 -21.24 -1.23
N ALA A 306 46.97 -22.21 -2.11
CA ALA A 306 46.11 -23.37 -1.90
C ALA A 306 46.80 -24.62 -2.45
N THR A 307 46.66 -25.75 -1.75
CA THR A 307 47.19 -27.04 -2.18
C THR A 307 46.05 -27.89 -2.71
N VAL A 308 46.20 -28.41 -3.92
CA VAL A 308 45.31 -29.45 -4.44
C VAL A 308 45.67 -30.76 -3.75
N THR A 309 44.76 -31.22 -2.89
CA THR A 309 44.87 -32.47 -2.13
C THR A 309 44.11 -33.63 -2.80
N GLN A 310 43.13 -33.30 -3.64
CA GLN A 310 42.36 -34.24 -4.43
C GLN A 310 41.93 -33.56 -5.72
N GLU A 311 42.02 -34.27 -6.84
CA GLU A 311 41.58 -33.75 -8.14
C GLU A 311 40.10 -34.04 -8.34
N GLY A 312 39.41 -33.19 -9.10
CA GLY A 312 37.99 -33.35 -9.36
C GLY A 312 37.51 -32.51 -10.53
N ILE A 313 36.35 -32.87 -11.06
CA ILE A 313 35.65 -32.15 -12.13
C ILE A 313 34.21 -31.88 -11.70
N MET A 314 33.72 -30.67 -12.01
CA MET A 314 32.31 -30.29 -11.92
C MET A 314 31.81 -29.94 -13.32
N GLY A 315 30.52 -30.12 -13.57
CA GLY A 315 29.90 -29.69 -14.81
C GLY A 315 28.43 -29.35 -14.64
N TRP A 316 27.96 -28.42 -15.46
CA TRP A 316 26.58 -27.94 -15.44
C TRP A 316 26.05 -27.67 -16.84
N PHE A 317 24.74 -27.82 -17.00
CA PHE A 317 24.02 -27.57 -18.25
C PHE A 317 22.52 -27.45 -17.98
N ARG A 318 21.80 -26.83 -18.90
CA ARG A 318 20.33 -26.90 -18.93
C ARG A 318 19.88 -28.22 -19.53
N THR A 319 18.83 -28.80 -18.98
CA THR A 319 18.30 -30.10 -19.43
C THR A 319 17.46 -30.01 -20.70
N THR A 320 17.16 -28.79 -21.14
CA THR A 320 16.34 -28.51 -22.33
C THR A 320 16.99 -27.36 -23.11
N PRO A 321 17.14 -27.46 -24.43
CA PRO A 321 17.65 -26.37 -25.27
C PRO A 321 16.76 -25.13 -25.20
N ALA A 322 17.37 -23.95 -25.35
CA ALA A 322 16.68 -22.66 -25.20
C ALA A 322 15.45 -22.50 -26.11
N ALA A 323 15.52 -23.04 -27.34
CA ALA A 323 14.52 -22.83 -28.38
C ALA A 323 13.42 -23.91 -28.42
N THR A 324 13.47 -24.93 -27.56
CA THR A 324 12.55 -26.08 -27.67
C THR A 324 11.18 -25.84 -27.05
N CYS A 325 11.12 -25.19 -25.88
CA CYS A 325 9.88 -25.03 -25.09
C CYS A 325 9.53 -23.54 -24.89
N GLY A 326 8.33 -23.26 -24.38
CA GLY A 326 7.91 -21.89 -24.10
C GLY A 326 8.74 -21.26 -22.97
N ASP A 327 9.12 -19.99 -23.09
CA ASP A 327 9.87 -19.29 -22.06
C ASP A 327 9.03 -18.94 -20.81
N GLY A 328 7.70 -19.09 -20.88
CA GLY A 328 6.80 -18.75 -19.78
C GLY A 328 6.82 -17.27 -19.44
N GLU A 329 7.11 -16.42 -20.43
CA GLU A 329 7.32 -14.97 -20.26
C GLU A 329 8.53 -14.61 -19.39
N THR A 330 9.40 -15.58 -19.09
CA THR A 330 10.67 -15.32 -18.40
C THR A 330 11.48 -14.31 -19.23
N SER A 331 11.93 -13.24 -18.60
CA SER A 331 12.85 -12.28 -19.22
C SER A 331 14.30 -12.58 -18.83
N GLY A 332 15.25 -12.30 -19.72
CA GLY A 332 16.63 -12.11 -19.30
C GLY A 332 16.79 -10.69 -18.78
N ASN A 333 17.34 -10.50 -17.57
CA ASN A 333 17.22 -9.27 -16.77
C ASN A 333 15.75 -8.91 -16.43
N THR A 334 15.53 -7.85 -15.64
CA THR A 334 14.16 -7.41 -15.29
C THR A 334 13.97 -5.89 -15.27
N ALA A 335 12.86 -5.41 -15.82
CA ALA A 335 12.45 -4.02 -15.77
C ALA A 335 12.15 -3.53 -14.33
N SER A 336 11.83 -4.45 -13.42
CA SER A 336 11.60 -4.13 -12.00
C SER A 336 12.86 -3.61 -11.30
N GLN A 337 14.04 -3.98 -11.80
CA GLN A 337 15.34 -3.44 -11.39
C GLN A 337 15.85 -2.35 -12.35
N LEU A 338 14.95 -1.77 -13.15
CA LEU A 338 15.23 -0.72 -14.13
C LEU A 338 16.25 -1.15 -15.20
N GLN A 339 16.30 -2.46 -15.49
CA GLN A 339 17.20 -3.05 -16.48
C GLN A 339 16.48 -3.20 -17.83
N LEU A 340 17.26 -3.20 -18.92
CA LEU A 340 16.74 -3.66 -20.21
C LEU A 340 16.50 -5.16 -20.14
N GLU A 341 15.34 -5.59 -20.61
CA GLU A 341 14.99 -7.00 -20.72
C GLU A 341 15.40 -7.58 -22.08
N PHE A 342 15.83 -8.84 -22.05
CA PHE A 342 16.28 -9.63 -23.20
C PHE A 342 15.43 -10.89 -23.34
N SER A 343 15.50 -11.55 -24.50
CA SER A 343 15.00 -12.92 -24.59
C SER A 343 15.90 -13.85 -23.77
N PRO A 344 15.35 -14.77 -22.95
CA PRO A 344 16.16 -15.70 -22.17
C PRO A 344 17.02 -16.61 -23.05
N ALA A 345 16.59 -16.90 -24.28
CA ALA A 345 17.37 -17.66 -25.25
C ALA A 345 18.60 -16.90 -25.82
N GLU A 346 18.60 -15.57 -25.76
CA GLU A 346 19.77 -14.74 -26.13
C GLU A 346 20.78 -14.67 -24.99
N VAL A 347 20.32 -14.88 -23.75
CA VAL A 347 21.11 -14.79 -22.52
C VAL A 347 21.79 -16.12 -22.17
N MET A 348 21.07 -17.24 -22.28
CA MET A 348 21.53 -18.56 -21.84
C MET A 348 21.99 -19.43 -23.00
N GLN A 349 23.24 -19.89 -23.00
CA GLN A 349 23.79 -20.69 -24.09
C GLN A 349 23.48 -22.19 -23.98
N ASP A 350 23.34 -22.87 -25.12
CA ASP A 350 23.17 -24.33 -25.21
C ASP A 350 24.54 -25.06 -25.15
N ARG A 351 25.17 -25.05 -23.97
CA ARG A 351 26.50 -25.64 -23.73
C ARG A 351 26.57 -26.44 -22.42
N VAL A 352 27.45 -27.45 -22.41
CA VAL A 352 27.89 -28.14 -21.20
C VAL A 352 29.15 -27.45 -20.73
N PHE A 353 29.06 -26.83 -19.56
CA PHE A 353 30.16 -26.12 -18.92
C PHE A 353 30.81 -27.03 -17.89
N PHE A 354 32.11 -26.86 -17.66
CA PHE A 354 32.84 -27.64 -16.68
C PHE A 354 34.04 -26.88 -16.11
N SER A 355 34.33 -27.16 -14.85
CA SER A 355 35.56 -26.70 -14.17
C SER A 355 36.21 -27.87 -13.46
N ALA A 356 37.55 -27.90 -13.40
CA ALA A 356 38.29 -28.96 -12.74
C ALA A 356 39.41 -28.40 -11.86
N VAL A 357 39.56 -28.93 -10.65
CA VAL A 357 40.71 -28.65 -9.79
C VAL A 357 41.76 -29.73 -10.01
N LEU A 358 42.94 -29.35 -10.50
CA LEU A 358 43.96 -30.27 -10.98
C LEU A 358 45.35 -29.93 -10.43
N GLY A 359 46.14 -30.97 -10.14
CA GLY A 359 47.56 -30.85 -9.83
C GLY A 359 48.47 -30.93 -11.04
N SER A 360 47.94 -31.35 -12.19
CA SER A 360 48.57 -31.22 -13.51
C SER A 360 47.52 -31.36 -14.60
N HIS A 361 47.84 -30.89 -15.81
CA HIS A 361 46.93 -30.93 -16.96
C HIS A 361 46.26 -32.32 -17.15
N ALA A 362 44.97 -32.28 -17.47
CA ALA A 362 44.16 -33.43 -17.84
C ALA A 362 43.19 -33.00 -18.96
N ASP A 363 42.83 -33.94 -19.81
CA ASP A 363 41.91 -33.71 -20.93
C ASP A 363 40.48 -34.01 -20.49
N VAL A 364 39.50 -33.31 -21.06
CA VAL A 364 38.07 -33.55 -20.79
C VAL A 364 37.42 -34.09 -22.06
N THR A 365 36.55 -35.07 -21.89
CA THR A 365 35.65 -35.57 -22.95
C THR A 365 34.22 -35.48 -22.45
N VAL A 366 33.33 -34.87 -23.24
CA VAL A 366 31.91 -34.76 -22.94
C VAL A 366 31.13 -35.64 -23.92
N ASN A 367 30.32 -36.55 -23.39
CA ASN A 367 29.40 -37.38 -24.16
C ASN A 367 27.96 -36.92 -23.93
N VAL A 368 27.21 -36.67 -25.00
CA VAL A 368 25.78 -36.40 -24.95
C VAL A 368 25.06 -37.40 -25.85
N GLY A 369 24.27 -38.30 -25.26
CA GLY A 369 23.46 -39.27 -26.01
C GLY A 369 24.25 -40.21 -26.93
N GLY A 370 25.47 -40.57 -26.54
CA GLY A 370 26.38 -41.40 -27.34
C GLY A 370 27.35 -40.63 -28.23
N THR A 371 27.17 -39.31 -28.40
CA THR A 371 28.08 -38.46 -29.18
C THR A 371 29.17 -37.89 -28.27
N SER A 372 30.42 -38.30 -28.48
CA SER A 372 31.58 -37.80 -27.72
C SER A 372 32.23 -36.60 -28.40
N GLN A 373 32.56 -35.58 -27.60
CA GLN A 373 33.28 -34.37 -28.00
C GLN A 373 34.47 -34.14 -27.07
N ALA A 374 35.63 -33.79 -27.62
CA ALA A 374 36.74 -33.34 -26.82
C ALA A 374 36.45 -31.94 -26.26
N GLY A 375 36.61 -31.77 -24.95
CA GLY A 375 36.54 -30.48 -24.27
C GLY A 375 37.77 -29.62 -24.55
N THR A 376 37.62 -28.30 -24.42
CA THR A 376 38.74 -27.35 -24.51
C THR A 376 38.75 -26.48 -23.27
N TRP A 377 39.96 -26.24 -22.73
CA TRP A 377 40.15 -25.31 -21.62
C TRP A 377 40.22 -23.88 -22.15
N THR A 378 39.25 -23.05 -21.79
CA THR A 378 39.23 -21.61 -22.09
C THR A 378 39.95 -20.78 -21.03
N SER A 379 40.08 -21.34 -19.82
CA SER A 379 40.90 -20.80 -18.72
C SER A 379 41.77 -21.91 -18.12
N VAL A 380 43.06 -21.62 -17.97
CA VAL A 380 44.08 -22.52 -17.41
C VAL A 380 44.83 -21.76 -16.31
N PRO A 381 45.03 -22.35 -15.11
CA PRO A 381 45.78 -21.71 -14.04
C PRO A 381 47.27 -21.62 -14.38
N ASP A 382 47.93 -20.56 -13.92
CA ASP A 382 49.37 -20.39 -14.08
C ASP A 382 50.15 -21.56 -13.45
N GLY A 383 51.18 -22.04 -14.14
CA GLY A 383 51.94 -23.22 -13.73
C GLY A 383 51.18 -24.56 -13.80
N GLY A 384 49.92 -24.59 -14.26
CA GLY A 384 49.14 -25.82 -14.47
C GLY A 384 48.64 -26.52 -13.20
N ILE A 385 48.61 -25.80 -12.08
CA ILE A 385 48.08 -26.30 -10.79
C ILE A 385 46.96 -25.35 -10.34
N GLY A 386 45.77 -25.87 -10.12
CA GLY A 386 44.60 -25.10 -9.67
C GLY A 386 43.36 -25.39 -10.49
N VAL A 387 42.50 -24.38 -10.67
CA VAL A 387 41.19 -24.55 -11.30
C VAL A 387 41.21 -24.19 -12.79
N TYR A 388 40.87 -25.17 -13.61
CA TYR A 388 40.66 -25.09 -15.04
C TYR A 388 39.18 -24.88 -15.35
N HIS A 389 38.86 -24.24 -16.48
CA HIS A 389 37.48 -24.05 -16.93
C HIS A 389 37.34 -24.11 -18.45
N GLY A 390 36.21 -24.65 -18.91
CA GLY A 390 35.91 -24.85 -20.32
C GLY A 390 34.45 -25.22 -20.56
N SER A 391 34.07 -25.35 -21.83
CA SER A 391 32.73 -25.78 -22.23
C SER A 391 32.70 -26.35 -23.64
N VAL A 392 31.64 -27.10 -23.96
CA VAL A 392 31.33 -27.57 -25.33
C VAL A 392 29.85 -27.34 -25.66
N PRO A 393 29.47 -27.08 -26.93
CA PRO A 393 28.07 -27.07 -27.33
C PRO A 393 27.39 -28.43 -27.10
N PHE A 394 26.14 -28.46 -26.61
CA PHE A 394 25.34 -29.69 -26.63
C PHE A 394 24.38 -29.70 -27.81
N GLN A 395 24.79 -30.32 -28.92
CA GLN A 395 23.92 -30.45 -30.12
C GLN A 395 23.11 -31.76 -30.13
N GLY A 396 23.36 -32.67 -29.18
CA GLY A 396 22.68 -33.97 -29.06
C GLY A 396 21.57 -33.99 -28.00
N ARG A 397 20.89 -35.13 -27.90
CA ARG A 397 19.91 -35.47 -26.85
C ARG A 397 20.25 -36.81 -26.22
N GLY A 398 20.03 -36.93 -24.92
CA GLY A 398 20.29 -38.14 -24.14
C GLY A 398 21.08 -37.86 -22.87
N SER A 399 21.59 -38.92 -22.25
CA SER A 399 22.41 -38.84 -21.05
C SER A 399 23.69 -38.05 -21.28
N VAL A 400 24.10 -37.30 -20.26
CA VAL A 400 25.37 -36.56 -20.27
C VAL A 400 26.39 -37.31 -19.42
N SER A 401 27.60 -37.46 -19.94
CA SER A 401 28.76 -37.93 -19.19
C SER A 401 29.95 -37.03 -19.46
N ILE A 402 30.64 -36.60 -18.41
CA ILE A 402 31.83 -35.74 -18.49
C ILE A 402 32.99 -36.49 -17.87
N SER A 403 33.96 -36.88 -18.68
CA SER A 403 35.12 -37.66 -18.26
C SER A 403 36.39 -36.83 -18.28
N LEU A 404 37.10 -36.84 -17.16
CA LEU A 404 38.42 -36.25 -16.99
C LEU A 404 39.48 -37.35 -17.16
N GLN A 405 40.44 -37.14 -18.05
CA GLN A 405 41.40 -38.15 -18.48
C GLN A 405 42.85 -37.66 -18.40
N ARG A 406 43.75 -38.55 -17.98
CA ARG A 406 45.20 -38.31 -18.03
C ARG A 406 45.90 -39.52 -18.63
N GLY A 407 46.67 -39.31 -19.70
CA GLY A 407 47.38 -40.39 -20.39
C GLY A 407 46.46 -41.52 -20.88
N GLY A 408 45.24 -41.20 -21.31
CA GLY A 408 44.24 -42.16 -21.76
C GLY A 408 43.50 -42.93 -20.65
N THR A 409 43.76 -42.62 -19.38
CA THR A 409 43.06 -43.22 -18.22
C THR A 409 42.04 -42.22 -17.64
N ASN A 410 40.79 -42.66 -17.44
CA ASN A 410 39.77 -41.87 -16.72
C ASN A 410 40.18 -41.73 -15.25
N ILE A 411 40.29 -40.51 -14.75
CA ILE A 411 40.59 -40.22 -13.35
C ILE A 411 39.35 -39.79 -12.56
N ALA A 412 38.35 -39.18 -13.22
CA ALA A 412 37.03 -38.88 -12.66
C ALA A 412 35.99 -38.83 -13.79
N THR A 413 34.77 -39.28 -13.51
CA THR A 413 33.66 -39.24 -14.47
C THR A 413 32.40 -38.78 -13.75
N ILE A 414 31.75 -37.76 -14.29
CA ILE A 414 30.39 -37.35 -13.92
C ILE A 414 29.44 -38.14 -14.81
N ASP A 415 28.62 -39.00 -14.22
CA ASP A 415 27.53 -39.70 -14.89
C ASP A 415 26.20 -39.24 -14.27
N GLY A 416 25.38 -38.52 -15.04
CA GLY A 416 24.13 -37.99 -14.52
C GLY A 416 23.51 -36.90 -15.38
N GLY A 417 22.21 -36.68 -15.19
CA GLY A 417 21.43 -35.73 -15.96
C GLY A 417 21.20 -36.17 -17.42
N SER A 418 20.30 -35.49 -18.12
CA SER A 418 20.03 -35.74 -19.53
C SER A 418 19.54 -34.47 -20.20
N ILE A 419 19.91 -34.31 -21.47
CA ILE A 419 19.44 -33.22 -22.31
C ILE A 419 18.35 -33.78 -23.20
N THR A 420 17.14 -33.23 -23.09
CA THR A 420 15.94 -33.76 -23.73
C THR A 420 15.16 -32.64 -24.41
N ASP A 421 14.23 -33.02 -25.29
CA ASP A 421 13.24 -32.09 -25.83
C ASP A 421 11.93 -32.08 -25.00
N ASN A 422 11.94 -32.73 -23.82
CA ASN A 422 10.79 -32.73 -22.94
C ASN A 422 10.70 -31.39 -22.21
N CYS A 423 9.54 -30.74 -22.33
CA CYS A 423 9.24 -29.53 -21.59
C CYS A 423 8.79 -29.86 -20.16
N ALA A 424 9.00 -28.90 -19.25
CA ALA A 424 8.43 -28.97 -17.92
C ALA A 424 6.89 -28.86 -17.97
N GLU A 425 6.27 -28.97 -16.79
CA GLU A 425 4.82 -28.79 -16.66
C GLU A 425 4.37 -27.45 -17.27
N GLY A 426 3.26 -27.47 -18.00
CA GLY A 426 2.79 -26.32 -18.78
C GLY A 426 3.50 -26.08 -20.13
N GLY A 427 4.41 -26.97 -20.56
CA GLY A 427 5.14 -26.80 -21.82
C GLY A 427 6.28 -25.77 -21.73
N LEU A 428 6.77 -25.51 -20.53
CA LEU A 428 7.73 -24.46 -20.21
C LEU A 428 9.18 -24.97 -20.21
N THR A 429 10.12 -24.09 -20.54
CA THR A 429 11.56 -24.32 -20.35
C THR A 429 11.89 -24.20 -18.87
N ASN A 430 12.57 -25.20 -18.29
CA ASN A 430 13.25 -25.02 -17.02
C ASN A 430 14.62 -24.36 -17.28
N TRP A 431 14.75 -23.09 -16.92
CA TRP A 431 16.00 -22.33 -17.07
C TRP A 431 16.99 -22.56 -15.92
N ASN A 432 16.65 -23.41 -14.94
CA ASN A 432 17.58 -23.87 -13.93
C ASN A 432 18.63 -24.84 -14.53
N ALA A 433 19.78 -24.97 -13.86
CA ALA A 433 20.87 -25.84 -14.28
C ALA A 433 20.84 -27.18 -13.53
N TRP A 434 21.17 -28.26 -14.24
CA TRP A 434 21.60 -29.50 -13.59
C TRP A 434 23.11 -29.40 -13.33
N VAL A 435 23.56 -29.73 -12.13
CA VAL A 435 24.99 -29.67 -11.75
C VAL A 435 25.45 -31.01 -11.19
N GLY A 436 26.56 -31.50 -11.71
CA GLY A 436 27.22 -32.72 -11.23
C GLY A 436 28.68 -32.46 -10.88
N SER A 437 29.23 -33.32 -10.04
CA SER A 437 30.68 -33.35 -9.79
C SER A 437 31.16 -34.77 -9.52
N ALA A 438 32.46 -35.00 -9.74
CA ALA A 438 33.14 -36.25 -9.45
C ALA A 438 34.57 -35.97 -9.00
N MET A 439 35.02 -36.69 -7.98
CA MET A 439 36.39 -36.62 -7.46
C MET A 439 37.20 -37.81 -7.93
N ALA A 440 38.50 -37.61 -8.14
CA ALA A 440 39.43 -38.69 -8.40
C ALA A 440 39.63 -39.55 -7.14
N ALA A 441 39.80 -40.86 -7.31
CA ALA A 441 39.97 -41.79 -6.19
C ALA A 441 41.30 -41.60 -5.42
N GLY A 442 42.32 -41.04 -6.08
CA GLY A 442 43.64 -40.83 -5.49
C GLY A 442 43.80 -39.46 -4.84
N SER A 443 44.46 -39.41 -3.69
CA SER A 443 44.97 -38.17 -3.11
C SER A 443 46.24 -37.73 -3.82
N ILE A 444 46.41 -36.41 -3.98
CA ILE A 444 47.63 -35.81 -4.50
C ILE A 444 48.14 -34.71 -3.56
N SER A 445 49.29 -34.12 -3.88
CA SER A 445 49.74 -32.89 -3.22
C SER A 445 50.44 -32.03 -4.27
N ALA A 446 49.74 -31.03 -4.77
CA ALA A 446 50.26 -30.09 -5.74
C ALA A 446 49.91 -28.67 -5.30
N THR A 447 50.90 -27.80 -5.22
CA THR A 447 50.72 -26.40 -4.80
C THR A 447 51.30 -25.49 -5.90
N PRO A 448 50.59 -24.42 -6.30
CA PRO A 448 51.15 -23.43 -7.20
C PRO A 448 52.50 -22.90 -6.70
N ALA A 449 53.46 -22.75 -7.61
CA ALA A 449 54.80 -22.30 -7.25
C ALA A 449 54.78 -20.89 -6.63
N LEU A 450 54.04 -19.98 -7.26
CA LEU A 450 53.85 -18.60 -6.82
C LEU A 450 52.66 -18.49 -5.87
N SER A 451 52.80 -17.63 -4.86
CA SER A 451 51.67 -17.11 -4.08
C SER A 451 50.92 -16.03 -4.84
N ARG A 452 49.71 -15.72 -4.39
CA ARG A 452 48.88 -14.63 -4.92
C ARG A 452 49.63 -13.29 -4.91
N ASP A 453 50.38 -12.98 -3.85
CA ASP A 453 51.14 -11.72 -3.75
C ASP A 453 52.29 -11.60 -4.77
N GLU A 454 52.82 -12.74 -5.23
CA GLU A 454 53.86 -12.81 -6.26
C GLU A 454 53.28 -12.79 -7.68
N GLN A 455 51.97 -13.01 -7.84
CA GLN A 455 51.28 -12.99 -9.11
C GLN A 455 50.76 -11.58 -9.45
N LYS A 456 50.55 -11.36 -10.75
CA LYS A 456 49.88 -10.17 -11.28
C LYS A 456 48.78 -10.59 -12.25
N CYS A 457 47.94 -9.64 -12.65
CA CYS A 457 47.09 -9.87 -13.81
C CYS A 457 48.00 -10.13 -15.04
N ILE A 458 47.63 -11.11 -15.86
CA ILE A 458 48.36 -11.47 -17.10
C ILE A 458 47.44 -11.49 -18.33
N LYS A 459 46.13 -11.37 -18.12
CA LYS A 459 45.10 -11.24 -19.16
C LYS A 459 43.97 -10.41 -18.59
N GLY A 460 43.58 -9.33 -19.26
CA GLY A 460 42.47 -8.49 -18.83
C GLY A 460 41.68 -7.95 -20.01
N THR A 461 40.54 -7.34 -19.70
CA THR A 461 39.63 -6.70 -20.65
C THR A 461 39.09 -5.40 -20.05
N GLY A 462 38.30 -4.67 -20.81
CA GLY A 462 37.67 -3.42 -20.40
C GLY A 462 36.35 -3.20 -21.12
N ALA A 463 35.54 -2.27 -20.60
CA ALA A 463 34.28 -1.84 -21.20
C ALA A 463 34.49 -1.32 -22.63
N THR A 464 33.40 -1.09 -23.37
CA THR A 464 33.48 -0.58 -24.74
C THR A 464 34.33 0.71 -24.79
N GLY A 465 35.40 0.68 -25.60
CA GLY A 465 36.38 1.78 -25.70
C GLY A 465 37.65 1.59 -24.85
N PHE A 466 37.63 0.73 -23.84
CA PHE A 466 38.79 0.44 -22.96
C PHE A 466 39.48 -0.88 -23.29
N THR A 467 38.81 -1.80 -23.99
CA THR A 467 39.25 -3.19 -24.24
C THR A 467 40.72 -3.29 -24.67
N LYS A 468 41.14 -2.60 -25.73
CA LYS A 468 42.52 -2.68 -26.25
C LYS A 468 43.57 -2.19 -25.25
N LEU A 469 43.25 -1.12 -24.50
CA LEU A 469 44.15 -0.59 -23.49
C LEU A 469 44.28 -1.58 -22.34
N CYS A 470 43.17 -2.09 -21.81
CA CYS A 470 43.17 -3.06 -20.74
C CYS A 470 43.83 -4.38 -21.14
N GLU A 471 43.59 -4.90 -22.34
CA GLU A 471 44.28 -6.09 -22.86
C GLU A 471 45.81 -5.90 -22.86
N PHE A 472 46.29 -4.72 -23.26
CA PHE A 472 47.71 -4.41 -23.27
C PHE A 472 48.27 -4.22 -21.85
N THR A 473 47.64 -3.37 -21.02
CA THR A 473 48.21 -3.01 -19.73
C THR A 473 48.08 -4.13 -18.70
N CYS A 474 46.93 -4.81 -18.66
CA CYS A 474 46.69 -5.90 -17.72
C CYS A 474 47.64 -7.07 -17.97
N LYS A 475 48.07 -7.31 -19.21
CA LYS A 475 49.09 -8.34 -19.54
C LYS A 475 50.40 -8.16 -18.76
N TYR A 476 50.75 -6.92 -18.43
CA TYR A 476 51.98 -6.57 -17.73
C TYR A 476 51.72 -6.20 -16.26
N GLY A 477 50.56 -6.56 -15.72
CA GLY A 477 50.21 -6.33 -14.31
C GLY A 477 49.65 -4.95 -13.98
N TYR A 478 49.57 -4.01 -14.92
CA TYR A 478 48.88 -2.73 -14.71
C TYR A 478 47.40 -2.85 -15.13
N CYS A 479 46.55 -3.24 -14.20
CA CYS A 479 45.13 -3.50 -14.45
C CYS A 479 44.25 -2.77 -13.42
N PRO A 480 44.05 -1.45 -13.54
CA PRO A 480 43.28 -0.69 -12.56
C PRO A 480 41.81 -1.12 -12.56
N VAL A 481 41.30 -1.59 -11.41
CA VAL A 481 39.91 -2.09 -11.25
C VAL A 481 38.84 -1.06 -11.62
N SER A 482 39.18 0.23 -11.58
CA SER A 482 38.28 1.33 -11.95
C SER A 482 38.05 1.47 -13.46
N ALA A 483 38.79 0.75 -14.30
CA ALA A 483 38.67 0.83 -15.77
C ALA A 483 38.85 -0.53 -16.48
N CYS A 484 39.54 -1.47 -15.85
CA CYS A 484 39.87 -2.77 -16.41
C CYS A 484 39.45 -3.90 -15.48
N GLN A 485 39.21 -5.06 -16.09
CA GLN A 485 38.86 -6.31 -15.44
C GLN A 485 39.95 -7.35 -15.70
N CYS A 486 40.40 -8.03 -14.65
CA CYS A 486 41.34 -9.14 -14.79
C CYS A 486 40.61 -10.46 -15.11
N LEU A 487 41.08 -11.17 -16.14
CA LEU A 487 40.55 -12.46 -16.60
C LEU A 487 41.47 -13.64 -16.23
N ALA A 488 42.75 -13.38 -15.94
CA ALA A 488 43.68 -14.40 -15.45
C ALA A 488 44.82 -13.78 -14.65
N ILE A 489 45.23 -14.47 -13.59
CA ILE A 489 46.36 -14.15 -12.72
C ILE A 489 47.49 -15.17 -12.92
N GLY A 490 48.74 -14.72 -12.83
CA GLY A 490 49.90 -15.58 -12.99
C GLY A 490 51.23 -14.86 -12.81
N ALA A 491 52.32 -15.54 -13.18
CA ALA A 491 53.68 -15.02 -13.12
C ALA A 491 53.81 -13.65 -13.80
N PRO A 492 54.44 -12.64 -13.16
CA PRO A 492 54.62 -11.32 -13.76
C PRO A 492 55.39 -11.38 -15.08
N ILE A 493 54.82 -10.77 -16.13
CA ILE A 493 55.48 -10.63 -17.43
C ILE A 493 56.34 -9.36 -17.40
N SER A 494 57.58 -9.44 -17.87
CA SER A 494 58.49 -8.28 -17.94
C SER A 494 57.88 -7.14 -18.75
N GLU A 495 57.87 -5.94 -18.17
CA GLU A 495 57.32 -4.75 -18.82
C GLU A 495 58.13 -4.35 -20.07
N PRO A 496 57.49 -3.80 -21.12
CA PRO A 496 58.21 -3.16 -22.22
C PRO A 496 59.00 -1.93 -21.72
N PRO A 497 60.14 -1.60 -22.35
CA PRO A 497 60.93 -0.43 -21.97
C PRO A 497 60.16 0.87 -22.23
N THR A 498 60.38 1.88 -21.40
CA THR A 498 59.71 3.19 -21.49
C THR A 498 60.41 4.12 -22.50
N THR A 499 60.30 3.82 -23.79
CA THR A 499 60.94 4.59 -24.88
C THR A 499 59.98 5.48 -25.67
N GLY A 500 58.68 5.36 -25.43
CA GLY A 500 57.62 6.15 -26.09
C GLY A 500 57.34 7.50 -25.42
N PRO A 501 56.50 8.34 -26.05
CA PRO A 501 56.11 9.64 -25.50
C PRO A 501 55.17 9.50 -24.29
N ALA A 502 55.00 10.61 -23.55
CA ALA A 502 53.95 10.70 -22.54
C ALA A 502 52.56 10.51 -23.18
N GLY A 503 51.66 9.81 -22.49
CA GLY A 503 50.29 9.57 -22.94
C GLY A 503 49.26 10.34 -22.13
N PHE A 504 48.25 10.86 -22.83
CA PHE A 504 47.09 11.55 -22.29
C PHE A 504 45.82 10.97 -22.93
N PRO A 505 44.63 11.17 -22.35
CA PRO A 505 43.37 10.86 -23.05
C PRO A 505 43.29 11.58 -24.40
N ALA A 506 42.75 10.90 -25.42
CA ALA A 506 42.44 11.53 -26.70
C ALA A 506 41.31 12.58 -26.56
N ALA A 507 41.18 13.49 -27.52
CA ALA A 507 40.15 14.52 -27.49
C ALA A 507 38.74 13.89 -27.40
N GLY A 508 37.93 14.36 -26.44
CA GLY A 508 36.59 13.84 -26.20
C GLY A 508 36.51 12.59 -25.30
N LYS A 509 37.66 12.08 -24.82
CA LYS A 509 37.73 11.01 -23.82
C LYS A 509 37.71 11.55 -22.40
N SER A 510 37.28 10.71 -21.46
CA SER A 510 37.16 11.05 -20.04
C SER A 510 38.47 10.88 -19.28
N GLU A 511 38.47 11.31 -18.02
CA GLU A 511 39.60 11.15 -17.12
C GLU A 511 39.94 9.67 -16.84
N SER A 512 38.98 8.76 -17.01
CA SER A 512 39.16 7.31 -16.85
C SER A 512 40.26 6.72 -17.74
N TYR A 513 40.62 7.40 -18.84
CA TYR A 513 41.70 7.00 -19.74
C TYR A 513 43.09 7.44 -19.25
N THR A 514 43.17 8.37 -18.30
CA THR A 514 44.43 9.04 -17.91
C THR A 514 45.47 8.05 -17.42
N GLY A 515 45.08 7.18 -16.48
CA GLY A 515 45.98 6.17 -15.93
C GLY A 515 46.44 5.16 -16.97
N LEU A 516 45.56 4.74 -17.87
CA LEU A 516 45.87 3.75 -18.91
C LEU A 516 46.79 4.33 -19.99
N CYS A 517 46.45 5.49 -20.56
CA CYS A 517 47.27 6.16 -21.57
C CYS A 517 48.63 6.59 -21.02
N GLY A 518 48.65 7.12 -19.79
CA GLY A 518 49.89 7.52 -19.12
C GLY A 518 50.85 6.36 -18.90
N TRP A 519 50.32 5.14 -18.71
CA TRP A 519 51.14 3.93 -18.55
C TRP A 519 51.52 3.28 -19.89
N SER A 520 50.59 3.22 -20.86
CA SER A 520 50.76 2.47 -22.12
C SER A 520 51.57 3.20 -23.19
N CYS A 521 51.38 4.51 -23.35
CA CYS A 521 52.06 5.28 -24.42
C CYS A 521 53.59 5.32 -24.25
N PRO A 522 54.15 5.52 -23.04
CA PRO A 522 55.59 5.42 -22.83
C PRO A 522 56.16 4.03 -23.16
N ARG A 523 55.32 2.98 -23.11
CA ARG A 523 55.70 1.58 -23.38
C ARG A 523 55.41 1.14 -24.82
N GLY A 524 55.20 2.10 -25.73
CA GLY A 524 55.06 1.86 -27.16
C GLY A 524 53.65 1.51 -27.64
N PHE A 525 52.64 1.57 -26.76
CA PHE A 525 51.25 1.32 -27.13
C PHE A 525 50.37 2.55 -26.87
N CYS A 526 50.15 3.35 -27.92
CA CYS A 526 49.42 4.62 -27.85
C CYS A 526 48.35 4.70 -28.96
N PRO A 527 47.23 3.97 -28.83
CA PRO A 527 46.17 3.96 -29.84
C PRO A 527 45.51 5.34 -29.95
N SER A 528 45.55 5.95 -31.14
CA SER A 528 45.06 7.33 -31.36
C SER A 528 43.57 7.52 -31.09
N GLU A 529 42.78 6.45 -31.14
CA GLU A 529 41.35 6.47 -30.81
C GLU A 529 41.07 6.67 -29.31
N SER A 530 42.05 6.42 -28.44
CA SER A 530 41.89 6.45 -26.98
C SER A 530 42.90 7.36 -26.29
N CYS A 531 44.11 7.47 -26.84
CA CYS A 531 45.21 8.22 -26.29
C CYS A 531 45.78 9.26 -27.27
N SER A 532 46.41 10.30 -26.71
CA SER A 532 47.15 11.34 -27.42
C SER A 532 48.53 11.51 -26.78
N THR A 533 49.51 11.93 -27.58
CA THR A 533 50.87 12.26 -27.12
C THR A 533 50.99 13.69 -26.59
N SER A 534 49.89 14.44 -26.60
CA SER A 534 49.79 15.80 -26.07
C SER A 534 48.50 15.96 -25.28
N LYS A 535 48.50 16.81 -24.25
CA LYS A 535 47.31 17.06 -23.41
C LYS A 535 46.14 17.54 -24.27
N GLN A 536 44.99 16.90 -24.10
CA GLN A 536 43.73 17.27 -24.74
C GLN A 536 42.70 17.69 -23.68
N PRO A 537 41.68 18.48 -24.03
CA PRO A 537 40.54 18.72 -23.15
C PRO A 537 39.83 17.40 -22.80
N ILE A 538 39.63 17.16 -21.50
CA ILE A 538 38.95 15.97 -20.97
C ILE A 538 37.44 16.22 -20.96
N LYS A 539 36.66 15.19 -21.34
CA LYS A 539 35.20 15.18 -21.21
C LYS A 539 34.80 14.67 -19.83
N ASN A 540 33.98 15.43 -19.10
CA ASN A 540 33.35 14.95 -17.87
C ASN A 540 32.02 14.29 -18.24
N PRO A 541 31.90 12.95 -18.19
CA PRO A 541 30.65 12.30 -18.53
C PRO A 541 29.60 12.53 -17.43
N THR A 542 28.35 12.73 -17.82
CA THR A 542 27.21 12.89 -16.89
C THR A 542 26.69 11.55 -16.36
N VAL A 543 27.04 10.45 -17.04
CA VAL A 543 26.70 9.06 -16.68
C VAL A 543 28.00 8.27 -16.75
N SER A 544 28.23 7.37 -15.80
CA SER A 544 29.42 6.52 -15.81
C SER A 544 29.50 5.71 -17.11
N GLU A 545 30.68 5.71 -17.74
CA GLU A 545 30.95 4.95 -18.97
C GLU A 545 30.98 3.42 -18.74
N PHE A 546 30.88 3.00 -17.47
CA PHE A 546 30.91 1.60 -17.05
C PHE A 546 29.52 1.07 -16.65
N LEU A 547 28.48 1.92 -16.68
CA LEU A 547 27.11 1.47 -16.43
C LEU A 547 26.48 0.93 -17.72
N PRO A 548 25.72 -0.17 -17.65
CA PRO A 548 24.92 -0.62 -18.78
C PRO A 548 23.82 0.41 -19.11
N PRO A 549 23.36 0.46 -20.37
CA PRO A 549 22.31 1.38 -20.77
C PRO A 549 20.94 0.96 -20.19
N ALA A 550 20.15 1.93 -19.75
CA ALA A 550 18.75 1.76 -19.43
C ALA A 550 17.86 2.17 -20.62
N CYS A 551 16.59 1.75 -20.60
CA CYS A 551 15.62 2.34 -21.51
C CYS A 551 15.36 3.80 -21.10
N THR A 552 15.26 4.69 -22.09
CA THR A 552 14.96 6.11 -21.90
C THR A 552 13.78 6.58 -22.76
N GLY A 553 13.12 5.66 -23.47
CA GLY A 553 11.94 5.94 -24.29
C GLY A 553 11.33 4.64 -24.78
N GLY A 554 10.00 4.56 -24.82
CA GLY A 554 9.33 3.35 -25.29
C GLY A 554 7.93 3.59 -25.83
N SER A 555 7.43 2.60 -26.55
CA SER A 555 6.13 2.62 -27.24
C SER A 555 5.37 1.31 -27.06
N SER A 556 4.06 1.33 -27.32
CA SER A 556 3.17 0.15 -27.30
C SER A 556 2.06 0.32 -28.34
N ASP A 557 1.61 -0.82 -28.90
CA ASP A 557 0.54 -0.89 -29.91
C ASP A 557 -0.82 -1.36 -29.33
N ASN A 558 -0.87 -1.61 -28.02
CA ASN A 558 -1.92 -2.36 -27.32
C ASN A 558 -2.65 -1.50 -26.27
N GLY A 559 -2.80 -0.20 -26.55
CA GLY A 559 -3.53 0.74 -25.69
C GLY A 559 -2.75 1.21 -24.45
N LEU A 560 -1.50 0.76 -24.28
CA LEU A 560 -0.61 1.14 -23.15
C LEU A 560 0.45 2.17 -23.57
N SER A 561 0.29 2.82 -24.73
CA SER A 561 1.31 3.70 -25.32
C SER A 561 1.75 4.82 -24.37
N GLY A 562 0.81 5.50 -23.72
CA GLY A 562 1.13 6.54 -22.74
C GLY A 562 1.86 6.00 -21.50
N LEU A 563 1.55 4.78 -21.05
CA LEU A 563 2.23 4.15 -19.92
C LEU A 563 3.66 3.72 -20.31
N CYS A 564 3.85 3.11 -21.47
CA CYS A 564 5.18 2.74 -21.96
C CYS A 564 6.05 3.99 -22.20
N GLN A 565 5.49 5.06 -22.78
CA GLN A 565 6.23 6.31 -22.97
C GLN A 565 6.71 6.90 -21.64
N TYR A 566 5.87 6.88 -20.60
CA TYR A 566 6.21 7.37 -19.28
C TYR A 566 7.20 6.45 -18.55
N ALA A 567 6.88 5.16 -18.42
CA ALA A 567 7.64 4.23 -17.60
C ALA A 567 9.02 3.90 -18.21
N CYS A 568 9.07 3.68 -19.54
CA CYS A 568 10.33 3.39 -20.23
C CYS A 568 11.29 4.58 -20.19
N ASN A 569 10.82 5.82 -20.00
CA ASN A 569 11.70 6.98 -19.79
C ASN A 569 12.56 6.87 -18.52
N PHE A 570 12.15 6.04 -17.56
CA PHE A 570 12.81 5.83 -16.27
C PHE A 570 13.36 4.40 -16.12
N GLY A 571 13.59 3.69 -17.23
CA GLY A 571 14.13 2.33 -17.23
C GLY A 571 13.13 1.20 -16.96
N PHE A 572 11.93 1.48 -16.45
CA PHE A 572 10.88 0.47 -16.27
C PHE A 572 10.18 0.22 -17.62
N CYS A 573 10.72 -0.71 -18.41
CA CYS A 573 10.25 -0.98 -19.77
C CYS A 573 10.05 -2.49 -20.03
N PRO A 574 8.95 -3.09 -19.54
CA PRO A 574 8.71 -4.52 -19.67
C PRO A 574 8.50 -4.93 -21.14
N ARG A 575 9.32 -5.86 -21.64
CA ARG A 575 9.34 -6.31 -23.05
C ARG A 575 8.04 -7.00 -23.47
N GLY A 576 7.28 -7.53 -22.52
CA GLY A 576 5.99 -8.18 -22.77
C GLY A 576 4.94 -7.25 -23.37
N VAL A 577 5.05 -5.93 -23.14
CA VAL A 577 4.07 -4.93 -23.60
C VAL A 577 4.67 -3.66 -24.20
N CYS A 578 5.92 -3.32 -23.85
CA CYS A 578 6.60 -2.14 -24.35
C CYS A 578 7.77 -2.50 -25.28
N THR A 579 7.97 -1.69 -26.30
CA THR A 579 9.19 -1.67 -27.12
C THR A 579 10.06 -0.50 -26.70
N CYS A 580 11.30 -0.77 -26.28
CA CYS A 580 12.26 0.29 -25.97
C CYS A 580 12.76 0.95 -27.26
N SER A 581 12.41 2.22 -27.48
CA SER A 581 12.80 3.01 -28.67
C SER A 581 14.16 3.65 -28.51
N ASP A 582 14.52 4.04 -27.28
CA ASP A 582 15.72 4.82 -26.98
C ASP A 582 16.46 4.27 -25.76
N LYS A 583 17.79 4.31 -25.79
CA LYS A 583 18.67 3.80 -24.73
C LYS A 583 19.67 4.86 -24.29
N GLY A 584 19.92 4.95 -23.00
CA GLY A 584 20.82 5.94 -22.42
C GLY A 584 21.19 5.64 -20.98
N GLY A 585 21.67 6.65 -20.24
CA GLY A 585 21.81 6.53 -18.80
C GLY A 585 20.44 6.48 -18.13
N LEU A 586 20.35 5.80 -16.99
CA LEU A 586 19.12 5.72 -16.21
C LEU A 586 18.71 7.12 -15.72
N ASN A 587 17.51 7.54 -16.10
CA ASN A 587 16.87 8.72 -15.52
C ASN A 587 16.29 8.35 -14.15
N GLU A 588 16.53 9.18 -13.13
CA GLU A 588 15.99 8.94 -11.79
C GLU A 588 14.44 9.01 -11.83
N PRO A 589 13.74 7.94 -11.41
CA PRO A 589 12.28 7.96 -11.35
C PRO A 589 11.78 9.01 -10.34
N PRO A 590 10.60 9.61 -10.57
CA PRO A 590 9.97 10.47 -9.56
C PRO A 590 9.73 9.71 -8.23
N PRO A 591 9.65 10.43 -7.09
CA PRO A 591 9.34 9.83 -5.81
C PRO A 591 8.01 9.07 -5.80
N ILE A 592 7.95 8.00 -5.02
CA ILE A 592 6.73 7.22 -4.80
C ILE A 592 5.75 8.02 -3.92
N LYS A 593 4.47 7.99 -4.28
CA LYS A 593 3.31 8.51 -3.54
C LYS A 593 2.52 7.34 -2.93
N ASP A 594 1.65 7.61 -1.96
CA ASP A 594 0.75 6.63 -1.31
C ASP A 594 -0.44 6.21 -2.20
N THR A 595 -0.17 6.02 -3.49
CA THR A 595 -1.12 5.63 -4.52
C THR A 595 -0.53 4.50 -5.35
N THR A 596 -1.38 3.63 -5.86
CA THR A 596 -1.01 2.61 -6.84
C THR A 596 -2.05 2.61 -7.95
N GLY A 597 -1.85 1.77 -8.95
CA GLY A 597 -2.84 1.58 -10.00
C GLY A 597 -2.88 0.15 -10.48
N ASP A 598 -4.08 -0.27 -10.85
CA ASP A 598 -4.35 -1.53 -11.54
C ASP A 598 -4.80 -1.22 -12.97
N PRO A 599 -4.49 -2.08 -13.95
CA PRO A 599 -4.94 -1.89 -15.31
C PRO A 599 -6.47 -1.95 -15.42
N VAL A 600 -7.05 -1.01 -16.15
CA VAL A 600 -8.47 -1.02 -16.54
C VAL A 600 -8.70 -2.22 -17.47
N ASN A 601 -9.86 -2.88 -17.36
CA ASN A 601 -10.24 -4.07 -18.15
C ASN A 601 -9.34 -5.31 -17.96
N LYS A 602 -8.52 -5.37 -16.90
CA LYS A 602 -7.63 -6.51 -16.58
C LYS A 602 -6.63 -6.84 -17.71
N ILE A 603 -6.22 -5.84 -18.48
CA ILE A 603 -5.12 -6.00 -19.45
C ILE A 603 -3.86 -6.35 -18.66
N LYS A 604 -3.06 -7.30 -19.16
CA LYS A 604 -1.77 -7.62 -18.55
C LYS A 604 -0.78 -6.50 -18.87
N ASP A 605 -0.49 -5.66 -17.89
CA ASP A 605 0.31 -4.44 -18.04
C ASP A 605 1.75 -4.60 -17.50
N PHE A 606 2.10 -5.78 -16.97
CA PHE A 606 3.41 -6.08 -16.39
C PHE A 606 3.86 -5.05 -15.33
N GLY A 607 2.89 -4.51 -14.56
CA GLY A 607 3.16 -3.57 -13.46
C GLY A 607 3.34 -2.12 -13.90
N LEU A 608 3.04 -1.77 -15.15
CA LEU A 608 3.08 -0.39 -15.64
C LEU A 608 2.18 0.56 -14.84
N CYS A 609 0.93 0.19 -14.56
CA CYS A 609 0.02 1.00 -13.76
C CYS A 609 0.53 1.15 -12.32
N GLN A 610 1.07 0.08 -11.73
CA GLN A 610 1.68 0.15 -10.41
C GLN A 610 2.87 1.11 -10.39
N PHE A 611 3.77 1.02 -11.37
CA PHE A 611 4.95 1.89 -11.48
C PHE A 611 4.56 3.36 -11.72
N ALA A 612 3.61 3.60 -12.61
CA ALA A 612 3.22 4.93 -13.06
C ALA A 612 2.34 5.68 -12.05
N CYS A 613 1.27 5.03 -11.55
CA CYS A 613 0.32 5.66 -10.63
C CYS A 613 0.97 5.97 -9.28
N SER A 614 1.90 5.14 -8.82
CA SER A 614 2.71 5.42 -7.63
C SER A 614 3.66 6.60 -7.81
N ARG A 615 3.85 7.09 -9.04
CA ARG A 615 4.72 8.24 -9.35
C ARG A 615 3.95 9.43 -9.91
N GLY A 616 2.64 9.45 -9.70
CA GLY A 616 1.77 10.57 -10.07
C GLY A 616 1.31 10.59 -11.53
N TYR A 617 1.57 9.55 -12.31
CA TYR A 617 1.02 9.39 -13.66
C TYR A 617 0.04 8.22 -13.68
N CYS A 618 -1.26 8.50 -13.54
CA CYS A 618 -2.30 7.48 -13.50
C CYS A 618 -3.39 7.77 -14.56
N PRO A 619 -3.17 7.42 -15.84
CA PRO A 619 -4.11 7.69 -16.92
C PRO A 619 -5.41 6.89 -16.70
N PRO A 620 -6.58 7.53 -16.52
CA PRO A 620 -7.82 6.87 -16.07
C PRO A 620 -8.45 5.94 -17.12
N ASP A 621 -8.03 6.05 -18.38
CA ASP A 621 -8.41 5.16 -19.48
C ASP A 621 -7.61 3.84 -19.49
N ALA A 622 -6.42 3.83 -18.88
CA ALA A 622 -5.56 2.64 -18.83
C ALA A 622 -5.37 2.09 -17.40
N CYS A 623 -5.42 2.93 -16.37
CA CYS A 623 -5.23 2.57 -14.97
C CYS A 623 -6.38 3.05 -14.08
N ARG A 624 -6.81 2.18 -13.17
CA ARG A 624 -7.67 2.53 -12.04
C ARG A 624 -6.79 2.87 -10.84
N LEU A 625 -6.90 4.08 -10.33
CA LEU A 625 -6.23 4.50 -9.10
C LEU A 625 -6.69 3.61 -7.93
N ASP A 626 -5.74 3.13 -7.14
CA ASP A 626 -6.00 2.43 -5.88
C ASP A 626 -5.13 3.02 -4.78
N TYR A 627 -5.61 2.94 -3.55
CA TYR A 627 -4.88 3.37 -2.37
C TYR A 627 -4.42 2.13 -1.62
N PRO A 628 -3.12 1.78 -1.68
CA PRO A 628 -2.62 0.60 -1.00
C PRO A 628 -2.87 0.71 0.50
N ILE A 629 -3.11 -0.44 1.12
CA ILE A 629 -3.42 -0.57 2.55
C ILE A 629 -2.37 -1.48 3.14
N ASP A 630 -1.70 -0.99 4.17
CA ASP A 630 -0.75 -1.76 4.97
C ASP A 630 -1.38 -3.07 5.40
N GLU A 631 -0.62 -4.16 5.33
CA GLU A 631 -1.17 -5.48 5.61
C GLU A 631 -1.78 -5.59 7.02
N GLY A 632 -1.19 -4.91 8.00
CA GLY A 632 -1.70 -4.80 9.37
C GLY A 632 -2.94 -3.90 9.54
N ASP A 633 -3.33 -3.14 8.52
CA ASP A 633 -4.52 -2.28 8.51
C ASP A 633 -5.62 -2.77 7.55
N ARG A 634 -5.46 -3.94 6.93
CA ARG A 634 -6.50 -4.55 6.10
C ARG A 634 -7.72 -4.93 6.94
N CYS A 635 -8.89 -4.86 6.33
CA CYS A 635 -10.15 -5.21 6.99
C CYS A 635 -10.15 -6.66 7.46
N ASP A 636 -10.67 -6.87 8.67
CA ASP A 636 -10.82 -8.17 9.30
C ASP A 636 -12.27 -8.36 9.75
N VAL A 637 -12.96 -9.32 9.14
CA VAL A 637 -14.35 -9.66 9.47
C VAL A 637 -14.56 -10.06 10.93
N ARG A 638 -13.50 -10.45 11.64
CA ARG A 638 -13.55 -10.78 13.07
C ARG A 638 -13.78 -9.56 13.95
N ASP A 639 -13.49 -8.36 13.46
CA ASP A 639 -13.75 -7.11 14.17
C ASP A 639 -15.22 -6.69 14.10
N ASN A 640 -16.01 -7.29 13.22
CA ASN A 640 -17.38 -6.88 13.00
C ASN A 640 -18.25 -7.01 14.26
N THR A 641 -18.94 -5.94 14.62
CA THR A 641 -19.82 -5.84 15.77
C THR A 641 -21.30 -5.80 15.40
N TRP A 642 -21.64 -5.46 14.15
CA TRP A 642 -23.02 -5.46 13.67
C TRP A 642 -23.56 -6.89 13.60
N ARG A 643 -24.80 -7.10 14.05
CA ARG A 643 -25.51 -8.38 13.96
C ARG A 643 -26.96 -8.13 13.60
N GLU A 644 -27.53 -9.01 12.79
CA GLU A 644 -28.95 -8.99 12.48
C GLU A 644 -29.78 -9.16 13.76
N ARG A 645 -30.75 -8.27 13.98
CA ARG A 645 -31.61 -8.22 15.16
C ARG A 645 -33.00 -7.77 14.75
N THR A 646 -34.02 -8.40 15.34
CA THR A 646 -35.41 -7.94 15.19
C THR A 646 -35.68 -6.87 16.24
N MET A 647 -35.87 -5.63 15.79
CA MET A 647 -36.30 -4.53 16.65
C MET A 647 -37.83 -4.52 16.79
N PRO A 648 -38.40 -3.95 17.87
CA PRO A 648 -39.85 -3.82 18.02
C PRO A 648 -40.48 -3.04 16.86
N ALA A 649 -41.71 -3.40 16.50
CA ALA A 649 -42.45 -2.70 15.45
C ALA A 649 -42.61 -1.21 15.79
N VAL A 650 -42.27 -0.36 14.84
CA VAL A 650 -42.34 1.10 14.97
C VAL A 650 -43.79 1.60 14.94
N GLN A 651 -44.07 2.66 15.68
CA GLN A 651 -45.36 3.34 15.66
C GLN A 651 -45.25 4.68 14.95
N HIS A 652 -46.26 5.00 14.14
CA HIS A 652 -46.35 6.25 13.41
C HIS A 652 -47.81 6.72 13.42
N ALA A 653 -48.00 8.03 13.43
CA ALA A 653 -49.32 8.64 13.33
C ALA A 653 -49.49 9.32 11.98
N ALA A 654 -50.73 9.41 11.51
CA ALA A 654 -51.10 10.28 10.38
C ALA A 654 -51.24 11.73 10.87
N TYR A 655 -51.01 12.69 9.98
CA TYR A 655 -51.20 14.11 10.30
C TYR A 655 -52.62 14.57 9.96
N PRO A 656 -53.30 15.38 10.81
CA PRO A 656 -52.82 16.00 12.05
C PRO A 656 -52.67 14.98 13.19
N MET A 657 -51.70 15.23 14.08
CA MET A 657 -51.37 14.29 15.16
C MET A 657 -52.59 14.02 16.07
N PRO A 658 -52.77 12.78 16.56
CA PRO A 658 -53.87 12.43 17.42
C PRO A 658 -53.72 13.09 18.79
N ILE A 659 -54.86 13.48 19.39
CA ILE A 659 -54.90 13.93 20.79
C ILE A 659 -54.52 12.76 21.69
N SER A 660 -53.31 12.82 22.23
CA SER A 660 -52.65 11.70 22.90
C SER A 660 -51.78 12.20 24.05
N ASN A 661 -51.42 11.29 24.95
CA ASN A 661 -50.44 11.52 26.01
C ASN A 661 -49.15 10.72 25.76
N ILE A 662 -48.98 10.20 24.54
CA ILE A 662 -47.86 9.39 24.11
C ILE A 662 -46.84 10.27 23.38
N HIS A 663 -45.57 10.10 23.72
CA HIS A 663 -44.43 10.76 23.09
C HIS A 663 -43.32 9.73 22.89
N TYR A 664 -42.44 9.99 21.92
CA TYR A 664 -41.37 9.08 21.56
C TYR A 664 -40.00 9.75 21.61
N ILE A 665 -38.98 8.94 21.90
CA ILE A 665 -37.58 9.29 21.68
C ILE A 665 -36.88 8.16 20.93
N THR A 666 -36.39 8.49 19.74
CA THR A 666 -35.58 7.57 18.93
C THR A 666 -34.13 7.70 19.32
N ILE A 667 -33.51 6.60 19.70
CA ILE A 667 -32.07 6.53 19.96
C ILE A 667 -31.43 5.70 18.85
N VAL A 668 -30.43 6.28 18.19
CA VAL A 668 -29.65 5.65 17.12
C VAL A 668 -28.24 5.36 17.65
N ASN A 669 -27.92 4.07 17.78
CA ASN A 669 -26.63 3.60 18.29
C ASN A 669 -25.71 3.17 17.14
N LEU A 670 -24.77 4.04 16.75
CA LEU A 670 -23.74 3.75 15.75
C LEU A 670 -22.36 3.58 16.42
N THR A 671 -22.35 2.97 17.60
CA THR A 671 -21.15 2.57 18.35
C THR A 671 -20.99 1.04 18.30
N PRO A 672 -19.78 0.50 18.55
CA PRO A 672 -19.58 -0.94 18.64
C PRO A 672 -20.12 -1.57 19.94
N TYR A 673 -20.81 -0.79 20.79
CA TYR A 673 -21.27 -1.21 22.11
C TYR A 673 -22.78 -1.36 22.16
N THR A 674 -23.29 -2.39 22.85
CA THR A 674 -24.72 -2.47 23.16
C THR A 674 -25.06 -1.49 24.27
N PHE A 675 -26.09 -0.65 24.08
CA PHE A 675 -26.70 0.09 25.18
C PHE A 675 -27.70 -0.82 25.87
N ARG A 676 -27.34 -1.34 27.04
CA ARG A 676 -28.18 -2.28 27.78
C ARG A 676 -29.05 -1.55 28.78
N TYR A 677 -30.34 -1.79 28.70
CA TYR A 677 -31.34 -1.16 29.53
C TYR A 677 -31.35 -1.76 30.94
N MET A 678 -31.09 -0.92 31.94
CA MET A 678 -31.00 -1.35 33.34
C MET A 678 -32.40 -1.37 33.98
N LYS A 679 -33.12 -2.48 33.81
CA LYS A 679 -34.52 -2.65 34.25
C LYS A 679 -34.72 -2.43 35.75
N ASP A 680 -33.74 -2.75 36.58
CA ASP A 680 -33.83 -2.63 38.04
C ASP A 680 -33.54 -1.23 38.59
N ARG A 681 -32.90 -0.36 37.79
CA ARG A 681 -32.61 1.04 38.15
C ARG A 681 -33.59 2.02 37.51
N SER A 682 -34.06 1.67 36.32
CA SER A 682 -34.98 2.50 35.55
C SER A 682 -36.33 2.60 36.23
N ASN A 683 -36.82 3.82 36.43
CA ASN A 683 -37.93 4.09 37.34
C ASN A 683 -38.83 5.22 36.80
N TYR A 684 -40.13 5.08 36.96
CA TYR A 684 -41.11 6.01 36.38
C TYR A 684 -42.28 6.27 37.34
N TYR A 685 -42.53 7.54 37.65
CA TYR A 685 -43.63 8.01 38.48
C TYR A 685 -44.62 8.82 37.63
N GLN A 686 -45.88 8.37 37.60
CA GLN A 686 -46.93 8.97 36.75
C GLN A 686 -46.61 8.99 35.24
N VAL A 687 -45.66 8.13 34.85
CA VAL A 687 -45.18 7.91 33.50
C VAL A 687 -45.14 6.40 33.27
N ALA A 688 -45.72 5.94 32.15
CA ALA A 688 -45.53 4.57 31.68
C ALA A 688 -44.57 4.58 30.48
N ALA A 689 -43.50 3.80 30.52
CA ALA A 689 -42.44 3.84 29.51
C ALA A 689 -42.07 2.45 28.99
N ASP A 690 -41.64 2.39 27.73
CA ASP A 690 -41.18 1.21 27.03
C ASP A 690 -39.80 1.50 26.42
N PHE A 691 -38.78 1.11 27.18
CA PHE A 691 -37.36 1.16 26.85
C PHE A 691 -36.80 -0.26 26.90
N ASP A 692 -35.81 -0.56 26.06
CA ASP A 692 -35.11 -1.84 26.03
C ASP A 692 -33.72 -1.67 25.41
N ASP A 693 -32.94 -2.75 25.34
CA ASP A 693 -31.60 -2.75 24.77
C ASP A 693 -31.56 -2.18 23.34
N ILE A 694 -30.48 -1.47 23.02
CA ILE A 694 -30.20 -0.92 21.69
C ILE A 694 -28.85 -1.45 21.21
N PRO A 695 -28.85 -2.50 20.38
CA PRO A 695 -27.60 -3.11 19.88
C PRO A 695 -26.77 -2.16 19.00
N PRO A 696 -25.48 -2.50 18.76
CA PRO A 696 -24.64 -1.82 17.80
C PRO A 696 -25.28 -1.73 16.41
N GLY A 697 -25.30 -0.55 15.82
CA GLY A 697 -25.82 -0.30 14.48
C GLY A 697 -27.33 -0.24 14.37
N GLN A 698 -28.05 -0.23 15.48
CA GLN A 698 -29.50 -0.27 15.50
C GLN A 698 -30.09 1.06 15.98
N SER A 699 -31.35 1.28 15.62
CA SER A 699 -32.16 2.36 16.17
C SER A 699 -33.38 1.80 16.91
N ARG A 700 -33.84 2.49 17.95
CA ARG A 700 -35.06 2.12 18.69
C ARG A 700 -35.92 3.34 18.95
N GLN A 701 -37.18 3.28 18.56
CA GLN A 701 -38.21 4.23 18.97
C GLN A 701 -38.70 3.87 20.38
N ASN A 702 -38.27 4.61 21.38
CA ASN A 702 -38.68 4.39 22.76
C ASN A 702 -39.96 5.16 23.04
N LYS A 703 -40.87 4.56 23.80
CA LYS A 703 -42.23 5.08 24.00
C LYS A 703 -42.44 5.49 25.44
N ALA A 704 -43.19 6.57 25.62
CA ALA A 704 -43.40 7.18 26.90
C ALA A 704 -44.81 7.81 26.97
N ARG A 705 -45.62 7.43 27.97
CA ARG A 705 -47.03 7.81 28.11
C ARG A 705 -47.28 8.49 29.46
N TRP A 706 -47.68 9.76 29.45
CA TRP A 706 -47.80 10.58 30.66
C TRP A 706 -49.19 10.53 31.28
N ALA A 707 -49.32 10.83 32.57
CA ALA A 707 -50.62 10.94 33.21
C ALA A 707 -51.49 12.06 32.61
N THR A 708 -52.81 11.81 32.51
CA THR A 708 -53.80 12.78 32.00
C THR A 708 -54.61 13.47 33.10
N SER A 709 -54.43 13.09 34.38
CA SER A 709 -55.09 13.71 35.55
C SER A 709 -54.27 13.51 36.84
N GLY A 710 -54.26 14.49 37.76
CA GLY A 710 -53.45 14.50 38.99
C GLY A 710 -53.38 15.88 39.66
N SER A 711 -52.96 15.96 40.94
CA SER A 711 -52.97 17.22 41.73
C SER A 711 -51.77 18.15 41.49
N SER A 712 -50.71 17.64 40.86
CA SER A 712 -49.61 18.39 40.28
C SER A 712 -49.14 17.59 39.06
N ARG A 713 -48.82 18.28 37.95
CA ARG A 713 -48.18 17.65 36.78
C ARG A 713 -46.68 17.85 36.77
N ALA A 714 -46.15 18.74 37.63
CA ALA A 714 -44.73 19.02 37.75
C ALA A 714 -43.91 17.85 38.31
N ASP A 715 -44.58 16.82 38.86
CA ASP A 715 -43.97 15.61 39.38
C ASP A 715 -44.06 14.39 38.44
N ASP A 716 -44.64 14.51 37.24
CA ASP A 716 -44.56 13.51 36.17
C ASP A 716 -43.08 13.30 35.77
N ASN A 717 -42.43 12.26 36.30
CA ASN A 717 -40.98 12.06 36.15
C ASN A 717 -40.61 10.57 35.99
N GLY A 718 -39.54 10.31 35.24
CA GLY A 718 -38.91 9.00 35.18
C GLY A 718 -37.53 9.03 34.54
N GLU A 719 -36.77 7.98 34.77
CA GLU A 719 -35.39 7.83 34.34
C GLU A 719 -35.18 6.43 33.76
N ALA A 720 -34.76 6.36 32.50
CA ALA A 720 -34.33 5.13 31.83
C ALA A 720 -32.80 5.07 31.86
N TYR A 721 -32.23 4.12 32.59
CA TYR A 721 -30.78 3.95 32.74
C TYR A 721 -30.24 2.94 31.74
N PHE A 722 -29.06 3.25 31.17
CA PHE A 722 -28.36 2.41 30.22
C PHE A 722 -26.90 2.24 30.63
N GLU A 723 -26.41 0.99 30.66
CA GLU A 723 -24.98 0.70 30.65
C GLU A 723 -24.48 0.61 29.20
N VAL A 724 -23.28 1.11 28.94
CA VAL A 724 -22.61 0.97 27.63
C VAL A 724 -21.71 -0.26 27.70
N ALA A 725 -22.24 -1.40 27.24
CA ALA A 725 -21.64 -2.71 27.43
C ALA A 725 -20.21 -2.79 26.86
N GLY A 726 -19.25 -3.21 27.69
CA GLY A 726 -17.83 -3.28 27.31
C GLY A 726 -17.04 -2.01 27.63
N THR A 727 -17.66 -1.03 28.28
CA THR A 727 -17.00 0.18 28.81
C THR A 727 -17.38 0.38 30.29
N ASN A 728 -16.88 1.46 30.90
CA ASN A 728 -17.28 1.88 32.25
C ASN A 728 -18.30 3.04 32.22
N HIS A 729 -18.93 3.28 31.06
CA HIS A 729 -19.85 4.40 30.87
C HIS A 729 -21.30 3.99 31.09
N GLU A 730 -22.07 4.91 31.64
CA GLU A 730 -23.52 4.84 31.78
C GLU A 730 -24.12 6.14 31.28
N PHE A 731 -25.35 6.07 30.78
CA PHE A 731 -26.14 7.25 30.45
C PHE A 731 -27.62 7.01 30.78
N ARG A 732 -28.42 8.06 30.74
CA ARG A 732 -29.85 7.94 31.02
C ARG A 732 -30.70 8.86 30.17
N ILE A 733 -31.95 8.46 29.96
CA ILE A 733 -32.98 9.29 29.36
C ILE A 733 -33.97 9.66 30.45
N ARG A 734 -34.14 10.95 30.69
CA ARG A 734 -35.13 11.45 31.64
C ARG A 734 -36.42 11.81 30.92
N CYS A 735 -37.52 11.33 31.45
CA CYS A 735 -38.88 11.69 31.08
C CYS A 735 -39.36 12.69 32.13
N THR A 736 -39.56 13.96 31.79
CA THR A 736 -39.95 14.98 32.77
C THR A 736 -40.94 15.97 32.17
N THR A 737 -41.43 16.90 33.00
CA THR A 737 -42.33 17.96 32.58
C THR A 737 -41.94 19.31 33.19
N HIS A 738 -42.21 20.38 32.44
CA HIS A 738 -42.00 21.76 32.90
C HIS A 738 -43.35 22.49 32.84
N TYR A 739 -43.99 22.64 33.99
CA TYR A 739 -45.30 23.29 34.12
C TYR A 739 -45.23 24.61 34.88
N PRO A 740 -45.88 25.68 34.38
CA PRO A 740 -46.55 25.82 33.08
C PRO A 740 -45.58 26.17 31.94
N ALA A 741 -45.71 25.51 30.78
CA ALA A 741 -45.04 25.87 29.52
C ALA A 741 -45.92 25.45 28.32
N ASP A 742 -45.77 26.12 27.16
CA ASP A 742 -46.57 25.88 25.95
C ASP A 742 -46.44 24.45 25.44
N ARG A 743 -45.20 23.97 25.40
CA ARG A 743 -44.88 22.54 25.31
C ARG A 743 -44.32 22.15 26.66
N PRO A 744 -45.03 21.44 27.53
CA PRO A 744 -44.54 21.09 28.87
C PRO A 744 -43.80 19.76 28.93
N ILE A 745 -43.88 18.92 27.89
CA ILE A 745 -43.27 17.58 27.88
C ILE A 745 -41.79 17.66 27.50
N ARG A 746 -40.92 16.97 28.25
CA ARG A 746 -39.48 17.00 28.07
C ARG A 746 -38.88 15.59 28.03
N PHE A 747 -37.95 15.39 27.11
CA PHE A 747 -36.95 14.32 27.21
C PHE A 747 -35.58 14.94 27.47
N VAL A 748 -34.83 14.43 28.44
CA VAL A 748 -33.44 14.84 28.68
C VAL A 748 -32.53 13.69 28.31
N VAL A 749 -31.64 13.91 27.34
CA VAL A 749 -30.56 12.98 27.03
C VAL A 749 -29.38 13.36 27.92
N ASP A 750 -29.08 12.52 28.90
CA ASP A 750 -28.09 12.77 29.94
C ASP A 750 -26.93 11.78 29.79
N LEU A 751 -25.84 12.27 29.20
CA LEU A 751 -24.59 11.55 28.98
C LEU A 751 -23.49 12.00 29.96
N ASP A 752 -23.83 12.62 31.10
CA ASP A 752 -22.84 13.11 32.07
C ASP A 752 -21.99 11.97 32.65
N GLY A 753 -22.59 10.81 32.89
CA GLY A 753 -21.88 9.57 33.28
C GLY A 753 -20.91 9.05 32.21
N TRP A 754 -20.99 9.58 30.99
CA TRP A 754 -20.07 9.36 29.88
C TRP A 754 -19.13 10.55 29.64
N GLY A 755 -19.34 11.68 30.31
CA GLY A 755 -18.61 12.93 30.10
C GLY A 755 -18.90 13.58 28.74
N LEU A 756 -20.11 13.39 28.20
CA LEU A 756 -20.54 13.94 26.90
C LEU A 756 -21.68 14.97 27.04
N GLY A 757 -21.91 15.45 28.26
CA GLY A 757 -22.89 16.49 28.57
C GLY A 757 -24.34 16.03 28.52
N VAL A 758 -25.23 17.01 28.62
CA VAL A 758 -26.67 16.82 28.81
C VAL A 758 -27.45 17.80 27.96
N LYS A 759 -28.54 17.34 27.33
CA LYS A 759 -29.47 18.20 26.60
C LYS A 759 -30.92 17.86 26.89
N GLU A 760 -31.68 18.90 27.22
CA GLU A 760 -33.12 18.85 27.33
C GLU A 760 -33.78 19.18 25.98
N TYR A 761 -34.65 18.29 25.54
CA TYR A 761 -35.42 18.40 24.30
C TYR A 761 -36.86 18.79 24.61
N GLU A 762 -37.33 19.83 23.91
CA GLU A 762 -38.74 20.09 23.72
C GLU A 762 -39.33 19.07 22.76
N VAL A 763 -40.44 18.45 23.16
CA VAL A 763 -41.17 17.52 22.30
C VAL A 763 -42.14 18.33 21.45
N PRO A 764 -42.03 18.28 20.10
CA PRO A 764 -42.71 19.22 19.23
C PRO A 764 -44.24 19.04 19.23
N GLU A 765 -44.73 17.80 19.26
CA GLU A 765 -46.15 17.44 19.28
C GLU A 765 -46.36 16.03 19.85
N THR A 766 -47.61 15.65 20.14
CA THR A 766 -47.95 14.28 20.55
C THR A 766 -47.63 13.27 19.46
N GLU A 767 -47.17 12.07 19.83
CA GLU A 767 -46.81 10.99 18.93
C GLU A 767 -45.72 11.31 17.88
N VAL A 768 -45.03 12.45 17.99
CA VAL A 768 -43.79 12.74 17.25
C VAL A 768 -42.58 12.28 18.06
N SER A 769 -41.57 11.75 17.37
CA SER A 769 -40.31 11.33 18.01
C SER A 769 -39.27 12.44 17.98
N VAL A 770 -38.62 12.69 19.12
CA VAL A 770 -37.33 13.39 19.16
C VAL A 770 -36.19 12.39 18.94
N THR A 771 -35.10 12.81 18.29
CA THR A 771 -34.02 11.90 17.89
C THR A 771 -32.71 12.21 18.60
N PHE A 772 -32.03 11.17 19.05
CA PHE A 772 -30.65 11.21 19.52
C PHE A 772 -29.79 10.24 18.70
N VAL A 773 -28.65 10.72 18.21
CA VAL A 773 -27.68 9.93 17.42
C VAL A 773 -26.32 10.01 18.08
N ILE A 774 -25.62 8.87 18.18
CA ILE A 774 -24.25 8.80 18.68
C ILE A 774 -23.43 7.77 17.89
N THR A 775 -22.16 8.09 17.66
CA THR A 775 -21.16 7.20 17.03
C THR A 775 -19.79 7.40 17.66
N GLY A 776 -18.88 6.47 17.45
CA GLY A 776 -17.52 6.51 18.00
C GLY A 776 -17.18 5.32 18.89
N SER A 777 -15.99 5.35 19.49
CA SER A 777 -15.52 4.32 20.42
C SER A 777 -14.47 4.83 21.41
N GLU A 778 -14.09 4.01 22.39
CA GLU A 778 -12.99 4.33 23.32
C GLU A 778 -11.66 4.62 22.61
N ASN A 779 -11.43 4.00 21.45
CA ASN A 779 -10.20 4.15 20.69
C ASN A 779 -10.27 5.32 19.69
N TYR A 780 -11.46 5.68 19.22
CA TYR A 780 -11.65 6.73 18.21
C TYR A 780 -11.98 8.09 18.85
N GLY A 781 -12.72 8.09 19.96
CA GLY A 781 -13.48 9.23 20.47
C GLY A 781 -14.93 9.20 19.97
N TYR A 782 -15.76 10.13 20.45
CA TYR A 782 -17.21 10.09 20.27
C TYR A 782 -17.76 11.36 19.59
N HIS A 783 -18.78 11.17 18.76
CA HIS A 783 -19.60 12.23 18.17
C HIS A 783 -21.07 11.96 18.46
N HIS A 784 -21.86 13.00 18.78
CA HIS A 784 -23.24 12.89 19.19
C HIS A 784 -24.10 14.06 18.71
N SER A 785 -25.41 13.90 18.66
CA SER A 785 -26.33 14.94 18.14
C SER A 785 -26.75 16.02 19.14
N LEU A 786 -26.23 16.01 20.38
CA LEU A 786 -26.59 17.03 21.37
C LEU A 786 -26.16 18.44 20.92
N THR A 787 -24.99 18.59 20.30
CA THR A 787 -24.44 19.87 19.86
C THR A 787 -23.98 19.83 18.41
N LEU A 788 -24.01 20.99 17.74
CA LEU A 788 -23.43 21.14 16.41
C LEU A 788 -21.90 21.05 16.44
N ASP A 789 -21.22 21.34 17.54
CA ASP A 789 -19.75 21.24 17.56
C ASP A 789 -19.27 19.79 17.71
N SER A 790 -20.16 18.87 18.07
CA SER A 790 -19.80 17.47 18.25
C SER A 790 -19.53 16.74 16.95
N SER A 791 -19.99 17.22 15.79
CA SER A 791 -19.64 16.66 14.48
C SER A 791 -19.01 17.75 13.61
N PRO A 792 -17.88 17.49 12.90
CA PRO A 792 -17.24 18.50 12.06
C PRO A 792 -18.15 18.97 10.92
N VAL A 793 -18.08 20.26 10.57
CA VAL A 793 -18.76 20.78 9.35
C VAL A 793 -18.22 20.10 8.09
N ALA A 794 -16.88 19.99 7.99
CA ALA A 794 -16.17 19.22 6.98
C ALA A 794 -16.07 17.72 7.36
N TRP A 795 -17.23 17.06 7.45
CA TRP A 795 -17.28 15.70 7.97
C TRP A 795 -16.62 14.67 7.05
N MET A 796 -16.69 14.81 5.71
CA MET A 796 -16.05 13.87 4.79
C MET A 796 -14.53 13.91 4.94
N ASN A 797 -13.95 15.12 4.98
CA ASN A 797 -12.53 15.32 5.18
C ASN A 797 -12.07 14.80 6.55
N SER A 798 -12.90 14.97 7.60
CA SER A 798 -12.58 14.43 8.94
C SER A 798 -12.43 12.91 9.00
N ILE A 799 -12.99 12.19 8.03
CA ILE A 799 -12.90 10.73 7.90
C ILE A 799 -12.24 10.29 6.59
N GLN A 800 -11.50 11.18 5.93
CA GLN A 800 -10.91 10.97 4.60
C GLN A 800 -10.14 9.64 4.51
N GLU A 801 -9.33 9.32 5.53
CA GLU A 801 -8.55 8.08 5.60
C GLU A 801 -9.41 6.82 5.43
N HIS A 802 -10.65 6.85 5.93
CA HIS A 802 -11.56 5.70 5.94
C HIS A 802 -12.46 5.64 4.70
N ILE A 803 -12.68 6.77 4.02
CA ILE A 803 -13.58 6.82 2.85
C ILE A 803 -12.83 6.95 1.52
N LYS A 804 -11.57 7.40 1.49
CA LYS A 804 -10.85 7.70 0.23
C LYS A 804 -10.72 6.51 -0.72
N SER A 805 -10.64 5.29 -0.19
CA SER A 805 -10.56 4.06 -0.98
C SER A 805 -11.93 3.48 -1.37
N ARG A 806 -13.03 4.02 -0.83
CA ARG A 806 -14.40 3.59 -1.16
C ARG A 806 -14.81 4.19 -2.50
N LEU A 807 -15.70 3.51 -3.22
CA LEU A 807 -16.32 4.11 -4.40
C LEU A 807 -17.28 5.23 -3.98
N VAL A 808 -17.49 6.21 -4.86
CA VAL A 808 -18.42 7.32 -4.63
C VAL A 808 -19.82 6.82 -4.23
N LYS A 809 -20.33 5.77 -4.89
CA LYS A 809 -21.63 5.15 -4.55
C LYS A 809 -21.70 4.51 -3.16
N HIS A 810 -20.56 4.24 -2.52
CA HIS A 810 -20.48 3.58 -1.21
C HIS A 810 -20.38 4.55 -0.03
N VAL A 811 -20.27 5.86 -0.29
CA VAL A 811 -20.21 6.88 0.76
C VAL A 811 -21.61 7.46 0.99
N ILE A 812 -22.15 7.23 2.19
CA ILE A 812 -23.50 7.68 2.55
C ILE A 812 -23.47 9.18 2.87
N MET A 813 -24.41 9.96 2.34
CA MET A 813 -24.47 11.40 2.60
C MET A 813 -25.91 11.92 2.73
N PRO A 814 -26.14 13.01 3.48
CA PRO A 814 -27.41 13.70 3.47
C PRO A 814 -27.60 14.49 2.17
N GLY A 815 -28.85 14.56 1.70
CA GLY A 815 -29.21 15.35 0.54
C GLY A 815 -30.45 16.23 0.77
N ALA A 816 -30.47 17.39 0.13
CA ALA A 816 -31.56 18.35 0.20
C ALA A 816 -32.44 18.26 -1.05
N HIS A 817 -33.73 18.00 -0.85
CA HIS A 817 -34.74 18.02 -1.90
C HIS A 817 -35.16 19.48 -2.18
N ASP A 818 -35.27 19.84 -3.46
CA ASP A 818 -35.57 21.21 -3.91
C ASP A 818 -34.75 22.30 -3.19
N ALA A 819 -33.44 22.08 -3.14
CA ALA A 819 -32.59 22.72 -2.15
C ALA A 819 -32.53 24.26 -2.23
N GLY A 820 -32.87 24.84 -3.38
CA GLY A 820 -32.94 26.30 -3.56
C GLY A 820 -34.17 26.95 -2.94
N MET A 821 -35.17 26.19 -2.49
CA MET A 821 -36.41 26.70 -1.91
C MET A 821 -36.29 26.93 -0.39
N SER A 822 -35.28 27.72 0.00
CA SER A 822 -35.10 28.19 1.38
C SER A 822 -36.03 29.35 1.78
N GLY A 823 -36.77 29.87 0.80
CA GLY A 823 -37.77 30.92 0.92
C GLY A 823 -38.48 31.13 -0.42
N ILE A 824 -39.52 31.96 -0.43
CA ILE A 824 -40.27 32.30 -1.65
C ILE A 824 -39.72 33.59 -2.26
N GLY A 825 -39.04 33.43 -3.39
CA GLY A 825 -38.36 34.47 -4.15
C GLY A 825 -39.29 35.34 -5.01
N LYS A 826 -38.70 35.90 -6.09
CA LYS A 826 -39.29 36.95 -6.93
C LYS A 826 -40.54 36.50 -7.69
N TYR A 827 -40.53 35.30 -8.26
CA TYR A 827 -41.60 34.79 -9.10
C TYR A 827 -42.53 33.90 -8.29
N LYS A 828 -43.81 34.30 -8.21
CA LYS A 828 -44.84 33.60 -7.42
C LYS A 828 -46.05 33.32 -8.30
N TRP A 829 -46.24 32.05 -8.62
CA TRP A 829 -47.31 31.58 -9.50
C TRP A 829 -48.26 30.70 -8.68
N GLY A 830 -48.92 31.31 -7.70
CA GLY A 830 -49.77 30.58 -6.75
C GLY A 830 -49.01 29.86 -5.63
N GLY A 831 -47.68 29.71 -5.71
CA GLY A 831 -46.86 29.16 -4.65
C GLY A 831 -46.64 30.14 -3.48
N ILE A 832 -46.70 29.60 -2.27
CA ILE A 832 -46.43 30.29 -1.00
C ILE A 832 -45.47 29.46 -0.13
N ASP A 833 -45.09 30.01 1.01
CA ASP A 833 -44.22 29.35 1.99
C ASP A 833 -44.79 27.99 2.43
N ARG A 834 -46.11 27.90 2.57
CA ARG A 834 -46.79 26.68 3.06
C ARG A 834 -46.67 25.48 2.12
N ASP A 835 -46.76 25.68 0.81
CA ASP A 835 -46.92 24.61 -0.18
C ASP A 835 -45.72 24.46 -1.14
N THR A 836 -44.78 25.41 -1.12
CA THR A 836 -43.70 25.48 -2.09
C THR A 836 -42.31 25.53 -1.45
N GLN A 837 -42.19 26.06 -0.22
CA GLN A 837 -40.90 26.09 0.48
C GLN A 837 -40.55 24.71 1.03
N THR A 838 -39.39 24.18 0.68
CA THR A 838 -38.93 22.84 1.09
C THR A 838 -37.74 22.89 2.04
N GLN A 839 -37.10 24.04 2.23
CA GLN A 839 -35.96 24.20 3.14
C GLN A 839 -36.13 25.42 4.05
N ALA A 840 -35.60 25.35 5.27
CA ALA A 840 -35.57 26.49 6.20
C ALA A 840 -34.31 27.36 6.06
N TYR A 841 -33.24 26.80 5.51
CA TYR A 841 -31.93 27.44 5.45
C TYR A 841 -31.41 27.50 4.01
N GLY A 842 -30.65 28.54 3.67
CA GLY A 842 -29.92 28.63 2.39
C GLY A 842 -28.87 27.52 2.23
N ILE A 843 -28.22 27.48 1.06
CA ILE A 843 -27.29 26.39 0.69
C ILE A 843 -26.13 26.27 1.69
N ALA A 844 -25.55 27.39 2.13
CA ALA A 844 -24.50 27.39 3.14
C ALA A 844 -24.96 26.77 4.48
N GLY A 845 -26.21 27.03 4.89
CA GLY A 845 -26.79 26.45 6.09
C GLY A 845 -27.01 24.94 5.96
N GLN A 846 -27.51 24.49 4.81
CA GLN A 846 -27.70 23.06 4.51
C GLN A 846 -26.35 22.32 4.47
N LEU A 847 -25.32 22.90 3.86
CA LEU A 847 -23.95 22.39 3.87
C LEU A 847 -23.40 22.25 5.30
N ALA A 848 -23.61 23.27 6.14
CA ALA A 848 -23.20 23.25 7.54
C ALA A 848 -23.90 22.14 8.34
N LEU A 849 -25.16 21.84 8.02
CA LEU A 849 -25.97 20.79 8.63
C LEU A 849 -25.70 19.39 8.04
N GLY A 850 -24.75 19.27 7.12
CA GLY A 850 -24.19 18.00 6.65
C GLY A 850 -24.51 17.63 5.21
N ALA A 851 -25.40 18.36 4.52
CA ALA A 851 -25.80 18.04 3.15
C ALA A 851 -24.62 18.06 2.17
N ARG A 852 -24.53 17.05 1.30
CA ARG A 852 -23.54 16.98 0.21
C ARG A 852 -24.14 16.64 -1.14
N TYR A 853 -25.45 16.43 -1.19
CA TYR A 853 -26.22 16.24 -2.41
C TYR A 853 -27.35 17.27 -2.46
N PHE A 854 -27.46 17.99 -3.57
CA PHE A 854 -28.46 19.06 -3.75
C PHE A 854 -29.27 18.79 -5.01
N ASP A 855 -30.57 18.55 -4.86
CA ASP A 855 -31.53 18.54 -5.97
C ASP A 855 -31.94 19.98 -6.28
N LEU A 856 -31.63 20.46 -7.48
CA LEU A 856 -31.84 21.84 -7.92
C LEU A 856 -32.60 21.85 -9.26
N ARG A 857 -33.55 22.77 -9.40
CA ARG A 857 -34.33 22.96 -10.63
C ARG A 857 -34.12 24.38 -11.18
N PRO A 858 -32.97 24.65 -11.84
CA PRO A 858 -32.65 25.98 -12.30
C PRO A 858 -33.48 26.35 -13.53
N ALA A 859 -34.01 27.56 -13.55
CA ALA A 859 -34.71 28.11 -14.70
C ALA A 859 -34.32 29.57 -14.97
N LEU A 860 -34.39 29.96 -16.24
CA LEU A 860 -34.13 31.33 -16.68
C LEU A 860 -35.44 32.12 -16.70
N ALA A 861 -35.49 33.25 -16.00
CA ALA A 861 -36.62 34.17 -15.98
C ALA A 861 -36.11 35.62 -15.94
N ASP A 862 -36.61 36.47 -16.85
CA ASP A 862 -36.14 37.86 -17.07
C ASP A 862 -34.60 38.01 -17.10
N ASP A 863 -33.92 37.16 -17.89
CA ASP A 863 -32.46 37.11 -18.05
C ASP A 863 -31.66 36.80 -16.77
N GLU A 864 -32.30 36.24 -15.74
CA GLU A 864 -31.66 35.81 -14.49
C GLU A 864 -32.00 34.34 -14.16
N PHE A 865 -31.01 33.59 -13.67
CA PHE A 865 -31.20 32.19 -13.27
C PHE A 865 -31.65 32.10 -11.81
N HIS A 866 -32.82 31.50 -11.60
CA HIS A 866 -33.39 31.21 -10.28
C HIS A 866 -33.57 29.69 -10.12
N ILE A 867 -33.58 29.21 -8.88
CA ILE A 867 -33.97 27.83 -8.58
C ILE A 867 -35.48 27.81 -8.32
N PHE A 868 -36.23 26.89 -8.93
CA PHE A 868 -37.69 26.84 -8.83
C PHE A 868 -38.19 25.57 -8.15
N HIS A 869 -39.39 25.64 -7.59
CA HIS A 869 -40.20 24.48 -7.27
C HIS A 869 -41.61 24.74 -7.80
N VAL A 870 -42.00 23.95 -8.80
CA VAL A 870 -43.25 24.09 -9.55
C VAL A 870 -43.82 22.71 -9.86
N SER A 871 -45.14 22.62 -10.01
CA SER A 871 -45.87 21.36 -10.20
C SER A 871 -45.45 20.57 -11.44
N ASP A 872 -45.53 21.18 -12.62
CA ASP A 872 -44.87 20.72 -13.84
C ASP A 872 -44.37 21.97 -14.58
N PRO A 873 -43.05 22.13 -14.76
CA PRO A 873 -42.48 23.29 -15.44
C PRO A 873 -42.94 23.43 -16.90
N ARG A 874 -43.52 22.37 -17.49
CA ARG A 874 -44.01 22.34 -18.88
C ARG A 874 -45.52 22.55 -18.98
N ALA A 875 -46.23 22.60 -17.86
CA ALA A 875 -47.68 22.79 -17.88
C ALA A 875 -48.05 24.14 -18.50
N THR A 876 -49.17 24.17 -19.24
CA THR A 876 -49.71 25.42 -19.80
C THR A 876 -49.98 26.47 -18.73
N VAL A 877 -50.31 26.03 -17.51
CA VAL A 877 -50.45 26.83 -16.30
C VAL A 877 -49.54 26.24 -15.24
N ILE A 878 -48.52 27.01 -14.85
CA ILE A 878 -47.52 26.60 -13.86
C ILE A 878 -47.99 27.06 -12.48
N VAL A 879 -47.88 26.18 -11.48
CA VAL A 879 -48.13 26.53 -10.08
C VAL A 879 -46.85 26.30 -9.28
N GLY A 880 -46.46 27.29 -8.47
CA GLY A 880 -45.27 27.23 -7.62
C GLY A 880 -44.56 28.58 -7.52
N ALA A 881 -43.26 28.57 -7.23
CA ALA A 881 -42.47 29.78 -7.06
C ALA A 881 -40.98 29.56 -7.33
N SER A 882 -40.26 30.66 -7.56
CA SER A 882 -38.79 30.71 -7.49
C SER A 882 -38.35 30.78 -6.02
N GLY A 883 -37.18 30.23 -5.72
CA GLY A 883 -36.44 30.37 -4.46
C GLY A 883 -35.24 31.30 -4.62
N VAL A 884 -34.07 30.85 -4.17
CA VAL A 884 -32.80 31.58 -4.30
C VAL A 884 -32.31 31.66 -5.74
N THR A 885 -31.42 32.60 -6.03
CA THR A 885 -30.78 32.69 -7.35
C THR A 885 -29.70 31.63 -7.50
N LEU A 886 -29.36 31.27 -8.74
CA LEU A 886 -28.19 30.40 -8.99
C LEU A 886 -26.88 31.08 -8.54
N GLN A 887 -26.82 32.41 -8.52
CA GLN A 887 -25.66 33.13 -7.99
C GLN A 887 -25.50 32.89 -6.48
N ASP A 888 -26.60 32.94 -5.71
CA ASP A 888 -26.55 32.64 -4.27
C ASP A 888 -26.03 31.22 -4.01
N VAL A 889 -26.46 30.24 -4.81
CA VAL A 889 -25.95 28.86 -4.74
C VAL A 889 -24.43 28.80 -4.95
N ILE A 890 -23.92 29.51 -5.96
CA ILE A 890 -22.48 29.56 -6.30
C ILE A 890 -21.70 30.21 -5.16
N ASP A 891 -22.16 31.35 -4.66
CA ASP A 891 -21.50 32.11 -3.60
C ASP A 891 -21.44 31.31 -2.29
N ASP A 892 -22.54 30.65 -1.92
CA ASP A 892 -22.62 29.79 -0.74
C ASP A 892 -21.65 28.60 -0.82
N ILE A 893 -21.56 27.94 -1.98
CA ILE A 893 -20.64 26.82 -2.21
C ILE A 893 -19.18 27.29 -2.15
N ASN A 894 -18.85 28.39 -2.82
CA ASN A 894 -17.49 28.93 -2.82
C ASN A 894 -17.06 29.34 -1.40
N ALA A 895 -17.95 30.00 -0.64
CA ALA A 895 -17.72 30.36 0.75
C ALA A 895 -17.51 29.14 1.66
N PHE A 896 -18.28 28.07 1.43
CA PHE A 896 -18.13 26.82 2.16
C PHE A 896 -16.74 26.20 1.95
N TYR A 897 -16.30 26.06 0.70
CA TYR A 897 -14.98 25.48 0.36
C TYR A 897 -13.80 26.33 0.85
N ALA A 898 -13.97 27.65 0.97
CA ALA A 898 -12.95 28.53 1.54
C ALA A 898 -12.63 28.18 3.01
N SER A 899 -13.61 27.65 3.76
CA SER A 899 -13.45 27.28 5.16
C SER A 899 -13.38 25.75 5.39
N ASN A 900 -13.79 24.95 4.41
CA ASN A 900 -13.97 23.50 4.54
C ASN A 900 -13.40 22.75 3.32
N PRO A 901 -12.08 22.76 3.10
CA PRO A 901 -11.45 22.02 2.01
C PRO A 901 -11.54 20.50 2.23
N GLY A 902 -11.46 19.74 1.13
CA GLY A 902 -11.41 18.27 1.12
C GLY A 902 -12.79 17.61 1.04
N GLU A 903 -13.86 18.39 0.91
CA GLU A 903 -15.23 17.89 0.78
C GLU A 903 -15.58 17.59 -0.69
N VAL A 904 -16.59 16.73 -0.89
CA VAL A 904 -17.15 16.45 -2.22
C VAL A 904 -18.63 16.80 -2.19
N VAL A 905 -19.07 17.64 -3.13
CA VAL A 905 -20.47 18.11 -3.22
C VAL A 905 -21.05 17.76 -4.59
N PHE A 906 -22.26 17.22 -4.60
CA PHE A 906 -23.01 16.86 -5.80
C PHE A 906 -24.16 17.84 -6.00
N LEU A 907 -24.18 18.52 -7.15
CA LEU A 907 -25.30 19.32 -7.60
C LEU A 907 -26.02 18.54 -8.70
N TRP A 908 -27.21 18.05 -8.40
CA TRP A 908 -28.07 17.40 -9.37
C TRP A 908 -29.06 18.44 -9.92
N MET A 909 -28.87 18.83 -11.18
CA MET A 909 -29.66 19.89 -11.82
C MET A 909 -30.62 19.28 -12.83
N ARG A 910 -31.92 19.35 -12.54
CA ARG A 910 -32.99 18.76 -13.35
C ARG A 910 -33.99 19.80 -13.85
N ASP A 911 -34.82 19.42 -14.81
CA ASP A 911 -35.97 20.19 -15.28
C ASP A 911 -35.64 21.64 -15.72
N MET A 912 -34.49 21.79 -16.38
CA MET A 912 -33.95 23.10 -16.77
C MET A 912 -34.75 23.74 -17.89
N VAL A 913 -35.41 24.87 -17.59
CA VAL A 913 -36.32 25.55 -18.52
C VAL A 913 -36.17 27.07 -18.51
N SER A 914 -36.61 27.72 -19.59
CA SER A 914 -36.69 29.16 -19.76
C SER A 914 -38.16 29.61 -19.83
N PHE A 915 -38.54 30.55 -18.97
CA PHE A 915 -39.91 31.08 -18.89
C PHE A 915 -40.04 32.36 -19.73
N ARG A 916 -40.10 32.18 -21.06
CA ARG A 916 -40.20 33.29 -22.03
C ARG A 916 -41.66 33.69 -22.24
N GLY A 917 -42.16 34.65 -21.48
CA GLY A 917 -43.51 35.21 -21.71
C GLY A 917 -44.45 35.23 -20.50
N GLY A 918 -43.96 34.88 -19.31
CA GLY A 918 -44.75 34.94 -18.06
C GLY A 918 -45.59 33.68 -17.79
N LEU A 919 -46.65 33.85 -16.98
CA LEU A 919 -47.46 32.75 -16.40
C LEU A 919 -48.11 31.78 -17.42
N PHE A 920 -48.29 32.21 -18.67
CA PHE A 920 -49.03 31.48 -19.69
C PHE A 920 -48.09 31.05 -20.81
N GLY A 921 -47.92 29.73 -21.00
CA GLY A 921 -47.11 29.17 -22.10
C GLY A 921 -46.19 28.01 -21.74
N GLY A 922 -46.00 27.73 -20.44
CA GLY A 922 -45.05 26.71 -19.98
C GLY A 922 -43.58 27.12 -20.13
N GLY A 923 -42.70 26.44 -19.41
CA GLY A 923 -41.25 26.57 -19.58
C GLY A 923 -40.77 25.84 -20.84
N HIS A 924 -39.83 26.46 -21.55
CA HIS A 924 -39.18 25.87 -22.71
C HIS A 924 -37.81 25.29 -22.34
N PRO A 925 -37.41 24.10 -22.83
CA PRO A 925 -36.03 23.64 -22.67
C PRO A 925 -35.03 24.71 -23.13
N PHE A 926 -33.90 24.81 -22.45
CA PHE A 926 -32.86 25.77 -22.81
C PHE A 926 -32.41 25.59 -24.26
N ASN A 927 -32.33 26.70 -25.00
CA ASN A 927 -31.70 26.71 -26.31
C ASN A 927 -30.17 26.80 -26.20
N GLY A 928 -29.46 26.74 -27.33
CA GLY A 928 -27.99 26.76 -27.33
C GLY A 928 -27.36 28.02 -26.70
N ASN A 929 -28.00 29.19 -26.79
CA ASN A 929 -27.50 30.42 -26.16
C ASN A 929 -27.72 30.41 -24.65
N GLU A 930 -28.89 29.97 -24.19
CA GLU A 930 -29.20 29.84 -22.77
C GLU A 930 -28.31 28.79 -22.10
N MET A 931 -28.06 27.67 -22.77
CA MET A 931 -27.16 26.64 -22.28
C MET A 931 -25.72 27.16 -22.13
N ALA A 932 -25.25 27.95 -23.10
CA ALA A 932 -23.93 28.58 -23.01
C ALA A 932 -23.82 29.56 -21.82
N GLN A 933 -24.83 30.40 -21.63
CA GLN A 933 -24.90 31.32 -20.48
C GLN A 933 -24.96 30.56 -19.15
N PHE A 934 -25.71 29.45 -19.10
CA PHE A 934 -25.80 28.60 -17.94
C PHE A 934 -24.45 27.96 -17.61
N PHE A 935 -23.73 27.42 -18.61
CA PHE A 935 -22.39 26.86 -18.43
C PHE A 935 -21.40 27.92 -17.94
N ASP A 936 -21.43 29.12 -18.51
CA ASP A 936 -20.61 30.25 -18.05
C ASP A 936 -20.89 30.59 -16.58
N LYS A 937 -22.17 30.54 -16.16
CA LYS A 937 -22.54 30.75 -14.77
C LYS A 937 -21.98 29.66 -13.86
N LEU A 938 -22.13 28.39 -14.23
CA LEU A 938 -21.60 27.25 -13.47
C LEU A 938 -20.06 27.28 -13.35
N ARG A 939 -19.37 27.86 -14.34
CA ARG A 939 -17.91 28.11 -14.26
C ARG A 939 -17.51 29.12 -13.19
N GLY A 940 -18.45 29.73 -12.47
CA GLY A 940 -18.22 30.50 -11.25
C GLY A 940 -17.96 29.66 -9.99
N ILE A 941 -18.20 28.34 -9.99
CA ILE A 941 -17.94 27.47 -8.82
C ILE A 941 -16.45 27.10 -8.79
N ASP A 942 -15.64 27.65 -7.89
CA ASP A 942 -14.18 27.54 -8.00
C ASP A 942 -13.67 26.08 -8.02
N ASN A 943 -14.18 25.24 -7.13
CA ASN A 943 -13.74 23.88 -6.89
C ASN A 943 -14.46 22.82 -7.74
N ARG A 944 -14.72 23.04 -9.04
CA ARG A 944 -15.34 21.99 -9.88
C ARG A 944 -14.48 20.72 -10.00
N CYS A 945 -15.10 19.57 -10.18
CA CYS A 945 -14.39 18.32 -10.50
C CYS A 945 -13.98 18.33 -11.97
N ARG A 946 -12.73 18.68 -12.31
CA ARG A 946 -12.29 18.92 -13.71
C ARG A 946 -11.54 17.73 -14.28
N GLY A 947 -11.67 17.50 -15.58
CA GLY A 947 -10.84 16.54 -16.32
C GLY A 947 -11.15 15.06 -16.06
N LEU A 948 -12.29 14.76 -15.42
CA LEU A 948 -12.77 13.39 -15.24
C LEU A 948 -13.44 12.92 -16.54
N THR A 949 -12.95 11.84 -17.12
CA THR A 949 -13.41 11.32 -18.43
C THR A 949 -14.57 10.33 -18.28
N GLU A 950 -15.29 10.05 -19.38
CA GLU A 950 -16.38 9.05 -19.41
C GLU A 950 -15.89 7.59 -19.35
N ALA A 951 -14.58 7.35 -19.43
CA ALA A 951 -13.99 6.00 -19.35
C ALA A 951 -14.27 5.31 -18.01
N THR A 952 -14.48 6.08 -16.95
CA THR A 952 -14.98 5.59 -15.66
C THR A 952 -16.09 6.50 -15.17
N ARG A 953 -17.27 5.91 -14.93
CA ARG A 953 -18.45 6.61 -14.42
C ARG A 953 -18.18 7.19 -13.03
N LEU A 954 -18.72 8.37 -12.72
CA LEU A 954 -18.43 9.10 -11.48
C LEU A 954 -18.72 8.26 -10.23
N GLN A 955 -19.80 7.48 -10.23
CA GLN A 955 -20.19 6.64 -9.09
C GLN A 955 -19.24 5.44 -8.87
N GLU A 956 -18.48 5.06 -9.90
CA GLU A 956 -17.49 3.96 -9.89
C GLU A 956 -16.05 4.44 -9.61
N ARG A 957 -15.86 5.75 -9.40
CA ARG A 957 -14.58 6.33 -8.98
C ARG A 957 -14.39 6.20 -7.48
N VAL A 958 -13.14 6.12 -7.03
CA VAL A 958 -12.81 6.15 -5.61
C VAL A 958 -12.97 7.57 -5.06
N MET A 959 -13.51 7.72 -3.85
CA MET A 959 -13.80 9.02 -3.26
C MET A 959 -12.54 9.90 -3.13
N GLY A 960 -11.38 9.28 -2.88
CA GLY A 960 -10.09 9.97 -2.80
C GLY A 960 -9.74 10.72 -4.07
N GLU A 961 -10.09 10.20 -5.25
CA GLU A 961 -9.87 10.88 -6.53
C GLU A 961 -10.59 12.25 -6.58
N LEU A 962 -11.80 12.34 -6.03
CA LEU A 962 -12.57 13.58 -5.99
C LEU A 962 -12.12 14.50 -4.83
N MET A 963 -11.78 13.93 -3.68
CA MET A 963 -11.28 14.69 -2.52
C MET A 963 -9.92 15.34 -2.79
N GLU A 964 -9.08 14.72 -3.62
CA GLU A 964 -7.74 15.22 -3.96
C GLU A 964 -7.72 16.26 -5.10
N GLN A 965 -8.86 16.46 -5.79
CA GLN A 965 -9.01 17.51 -6.80
C GLN A 965 -8.77 18.90 -6.21
N ASN A 966 -8.41 19.84 -7.09
CA ASN A 966 -8.15 21.24 -6.73
C ASN A 966 -7.10 21.37 -5.60
N ASP A 967 -5.98 20.66 -5.72
CA ASP A 967 -4.88 20.63 -4.74
C ASP A 967 -5.31 20.14 -3.36
N GLY A 968 -6.10 19.06 -3.31
CA GLY A 968 -6.60 18.50 -2.05
C GLY A 968 -7.74 19.28 -1.40
N ARG A 969 -8.28 20.30 -2.09
CA ARG A 969 -9.43 21.07 -1.60
C ARG A 969 -10.78 20.38 -1.88
N GLY A 970 -10.79 19.22 -2.49
CA GLY A 970 -12.02 18.52 -2.88
C GLY A 970 -12.70 19.16 -4.09
N CYS A 971 -13.88 18.66 -4.46
CA CYS A 971 -14.56 19.17 -5.64
C CYS A 971 -16.09 19.06 -5.67
N VAL A 972 -16.68 19.91 -6.51
CA VAL A 972 -18.11 19.99 -6.81
C VAL A 972 -18.37 19.28 -8.14
N ALA A 973 -19.11 18.17 -8.08
CA ALA A 973 -19.61 17.46 -9.25
C ALA A 973 -20.95 18.05 -9.64
N ILE A 974 -21.02 18.65 -10.84
CA ILE A 974 -22.25 19.26 -11.37
C ILE A 974 -22.83 18.31 -12.41
N ILE A 975 -23.98 17.70 -12.11
CA ILE A 975 -24.63 16.71 -12.99
C ILE A 975 -25.91 17.32 -13.53
N LEU A 976 -25.99 17.36 -14.86
CA LEU A 976 -27.15 17.84 -15.60
C LEU A 976 -28.03 16.66 -15.99
N ASP A 977 -29.31 16.76 -15.66
CA ASP A 977 -30.37 15.82 -16.04
C ASP A 977 -31.35 16.55 -16.96
N GLN A 978 -31.03 16.55 -18.26
CA GLN A 978 -31.68 17.41 -19.25
C GLN A 978 -32.88 16.74 -19.91
N PHE A 979 -33.96 17.49 -20.09
CA PHE A 979 -35.13 17.06 -20.86
C PHE A 979 -35.35 17.94 -22.09
N GLY A 980 -35.66 17.33 -23.24
CA GLY A 980 -36.17 18.03 -24.42
C GLY A 980 -35.17 19.00 -25.09
N VAL A 981 -33.89 18.94 -24.72
CA VAL A 981 -32.81 19.71 -25.35
C VAL A 981 -32.36 19.00 -26.63
N ASP A 982 -32.25 19.74 -27.74
CA ASP A 982 -31.78 19.20 -29.02
C ASP A 982 -30.39 18.58 -28.90
N SER A 983 -30.17 17.43 -29.56
CA SER A 983 -28.89 16.71 -29.51
C SER A 983 -27.69 17.47 -30.10
N GLY A 984 -27.93 18.55 -30.84
CA GLY A 984 -26.89 19.44 -31.37
C GLY A 984 -26.42 20.53 -30.39
N ILE A 985 -27.04 20.66 -29.22
CA ILE A 985 -26.65 21.60 -28.16
C ILE A 985 -25.72 20.86 -27.19
N PRO A 986 -24.58 21.44 -26.77
CA PRO A 986 -23.71 20.83 -25.75
C PRO A 986 -24.46 20.57 -24.44
N GLN A 987 -24.38 19.34 -23.92
CA GLN A 987 -25.08 18.91 -22.71
C GLN A 987 -24.13 18.58 -21.54
N ASP A 988 -22.82 18.61 -21.78
CA ASP A 988 -21.73 18.37 -20.85
C ASP A 988 -20.49 19.22 -21.20
N ASP A 989 -19.62 19.41 -20.22
CA ASP A 989 -18.26 19.95 -20.39
C ASP A 989 -17.36 19.37 -19.29
N PRO A 990 -16.94 18.09 -19.40
CA PRO A 990 -16.17 17.41 -18.34
C PRO A 990 -14.80 18.07 -18.08
N ALA A 991 -14.22 18.74 -19.08
CA ALA A 991 -12.99 19.51 -18.91
C ALA A 991 -13.19 20.69 -17.94
N SER A 992 -14.34 21.35 -17.99
CA SER A 992 -14.74 22.37 -17.02
C SER A 992 -15.39 21.81 -15.74
N GLY A 993 -15.72 20.53 -15.70
CA GLY A 993 -16.36 19.84 -14.56
C GLY A 993 -17.88 19.88 -14.54
N ILE A 994 -18.50 19.89 -15.73
CA ILE A 994 -19.95 19.80 -15.93
C ILE A 994 -20.24 18.47 -16.61
N PHE A 995 -21.09 17.65 -15.99
CA PHE A 995 -21.35 16.27 -16.39
C PHE A 995 -22.81 16.08 -16.78
N LEU A 996 -23.07 15.06 -17.60
CA LEU A 996 -24.41 14.65 -18.04
C LEU A 996 -24.81 13.32 -17.39
N ALA A 997 -26.01 13.27 -16.82
CA ALA A 997 -26.63 12.05 -16.28
C ALA A 997 -26.78 10.97 -17.38
N GLY A 998 -26.62 9.69 -17.01
CA GLY A 998 -26.66 8.54 -17.94
C GLY A 998 -25.45 8.41 -18.88
N LYS A 999 -24.69 9.49 -19.09
CA LYS A 999 -23.40 9.48 -19.81
C LYS A 999 -22.20 9.38 -18.87
N HIS A 1000 -22.19 10.14 -17.77
CA HIS A 1000 -21.07 10.17 -16.82
C HIS A 1000 -21.41 9.57 -15.47
N MET A 1001 -22.69 9.57 -15.11
CA MET A 1001 -23.15 9.08 -13.81
C MET A 1001 -24.52 8.45 -13.94
N ASP A 1002 -24.65 7.23 -13.43
CA ASP A 1002 -25.91 6.50 -13.38
C ASP A 1002 -26.50 6.61 -11.97
N ARG A 1003 -27.81 6.85 -11.90
CA ARG A 1003 -28.53 7.14 -10.65
C ARG A 1003 -29.83 6.35 -10.61
N THR A 1004 -30.10 5.71 -9.48
CA THR A 1004 -31.44 5.21 -9.16
C THR A 1004 -32.09 6.19 -8.20
N ASP A 1005 -33.27 6.68 -8.58
CA ASP A 1005 -34.04 7.62 -7.80
C ASP A 1005 -35.37 7.00 -7.38
N ARG A 1006 -35.61 6.86 -6.07
CA ARG A 1006 -36.82 6.24 -5.51
C ARG A 1006 -37.81 7.28 -5.03
N TRP A 1007 -38.46 7.93 -6.01
CA TRP A 1007 -39.59 8.81 -5.80
C TRP A 1007 -40.91 8.02 -5.68
N GLU A 1008 -41.72 8.33 -4.66
CA GLU A 1008 -43.07 7.77 -4.52
C GLU A 1008 -44.05 8.55 -5.42
N GLU A 1009 -44.45 7.94 -6.54
CA GLU A 1009 -45.33 8.58 -7.53
C GLU A 1009 -46.79 8.70 -7.03
N ASP A 1010 -47.20 7.85 -6.09
CA ASP A 1010 -48.56 7.84 -5.57
C ASP A 1010 -48.82 9.03 -4.63
N MET A 1011 -49.65 9.98 -5.10
CA MET A 1011 -50.12 11.11 -4.30
C MET A 1011 -51.00 10.64 -3.13
N GLY A 1012 -50.68 11.09 -1.92
CA GLY A 1012 -51.45 10.77 -0.72
C GLY A 1012 -51.05 9.47 -0.01
N SER A 1013 -49.86 8.94 -0.30
CA SER A 1013 -49.24 7.84 0.44
C SER A 1013 -49.21 8.13 1.95
N THR A 1014 -49.52 7.11 2.75
CA THR A 1014 -49.41 7.17 4.21
C THR A 1014 -47.94 7.08 4.64
N PRO A 1015 -47.60 7.56 5.85
CA PRO A 1015 -46.25 7.36 6.41
C PRO A 1015 -45.77 5.90 6.40
N ALA A 1016 -46.69 4.93 6.55
CA ALA A 1016 -46.37 3.50 6.50
C ALA A 1016 -45.95 3.04 5.10
N GLU A 1017 -46.67 3.50 4.08
CA GLU A 1017 -46.44 3.15 2.68
C GLU A 1017 -45.12 3.75 2.20
N LEU A 1018 -44.85 5.02 2.54
CA LEU A 1018 -43.56 5.66 2.24
C LEU A 1018 -42.39 4.90 2.86
N LEU A 1019 -42.49 4.55 4.16
CA LEU A 1019 -41.45 3.77 4.85
C LEU A 1019 -41.21 2.43 4.15
N ALA A 1020 -42.28 1.68 3.88
CA ALA A 1020 -42.19 0.38 3.22
C ALA A 1020 -41.59 0.49 1.81
N TYR A 1021 -41.97 1.52 1.04
CA TYR A 1021 -41.43 1.77 -0.30
C TYR A 1021 -39.94 2.07 -0.26
N GLN A 1022 -39.49 2.99 0.62
CA GLN A 1022 -38.08 3.34 0.75
C GLN A 1022 -37.24 2.14 1.24
N VAL A 1023 -37.71 1.43 2.27
CA VAL A 1023 -37.03 0.24 2.81
C VAL A 1023 -36.97 -0.90 1.78
N SER A 1024 -38.00 -1.07 0.95
CA SER A 1024 -37.96 -2.09 -0.12
C SER A 1024 -36.85 -1.83 -1.14
N GLY A 1025 -36.38 -0.57 -1.26
CA GLY A 1025 -35.22 -0.22 -2.07
C GLY A 1025 -33.89 -0.75 -1.50
N PHE A 1026 -33.89 -1.31 -0.30
CA PHE A 1026 -32.69 -1.88 0.31
C PHE A 1026 -32.50 -3.38 -0.05
N ASP A 1027 -33.42 -4.03 -0.79
CA ASP A 1027 -33.44 -5.48 -1.07
C ASP A 1027 -32.38 -6.00 -2.09
N ALA A 1028 -32.20 -7.32 -2.11
CA ALA A 1028 -31.19 -8.13 -2.80
C ALA A 1028 -31.05 -7.92 -4.32
N ALA A 1029 -32.08 -7.45 -5.03
CA ALA A 1029 -31.97 -7.09 -6.45
C ALA A 1029 -30.95 -5.96 -6.68
N GLU A 1030 -30.73 -5.11 -5.68
CA GLU A 1030 -29.83 -3.95 -5.71
C GLU A 1030 -28.45 -4.23 -5.06
N ARG A 1031 -28.21 -5.44 -4.55
CA ARG A 1031 -26.88 -5.91 -4.08
C ARG A 1031 -25.78 -5.80 -5.13
N ARG A 1032 -26.12 -5.71 -6.43
CA ARG A 1032 -25.15 -5.43 -7.51
C ARG A 1032 -24.31 -4.18 -7.23
N ARG A 1033 -24.88 -3.18 -6.53
CA ARG A 1033 -24.24 -1.90 -6.21
C ARG A 1033 -23.01 -2.00 -5.33
N LEU A 1034 -22.97 -2.99 -4.43
CA LEU A 1034 -21.80 -3.18 -3.57
C LEU A 1034 -20.64 -3.81 -4.32
N GLU A 1035 -20.90 -4.58 -5.39
CA GLU A 1035 -19.91 -5.27 -6.21
C GLU A 1035 -19.33 -4.44 -7.37
N PRO A 1036 -18.11 -3.87 -7.25
CA PRO A 1036 -17.39 -3.26 -8.37
C PRO A 1036 -17.35 -4.10 -9.66
N SER A 1037 -17.38 -5.43 -9.58
CA SER A 1037 -17.41 -6.31 -10.77
C SER A 1037 -18.77 -6.41 -11.46
N LYS A 1038 -19.86 -5.99 -10.80
CA LYS A 1038 -21.23 -6.07 -11.33
C LYS A 1038 -21.80 -4.71 -11.72
N GLY A 1039 -21.09 -3.62 -11.42
CA GLY A 1039 -21.53 -2.24 -11.62
C GLY A 1039 -22.69 -1.87 -10.68
N GLY A 1040 -23.00 -0.58 -10.56
CA GLY A 1040 -24.24 -0.16 -9.94
C GLY A 1040 -24.43 1.34 -9.81
N ASP A 1041 -25.68 1.72 -9.60
CA ASP A 1041 -26.12 3.11 -9.63
C ASP A 1041 -25.84 3.83 -8.31
N PHE A 1042 -25.74 5.16 -8.39
CA PHE A 1042 -25.79 6.06 -7.24
C PHE A 1042 -27.22 6.12 -6.71
N PHE A 1043 -27.45 5.61 -5.49
CA PHE A 1043 -28.81 5.38 -4.99
C PHE A 1043 -29.32 6.51 -4.09
N VAL A 1044 -30.41 7.13 -4.50
CA VAL A 1044 -31.11 8.18 -3.75
C VAL A 1044 -32.38 7.62 -3.12
N SER A 1045 -32.41 7.57 -1.79
CA SER A 1045 -33.61 7.27 -1.00
C SER A 1045 -34.25 8.57 -0.53
N GLN A 1046 -35.54 8.73 -0.81
CA GLN A 1046 -36.27 9.99 -0.60
C GLN A 1046 -37.22 9.89 0.59
N TRP A 1047 -36.97 10.70 1.61
CA TRP A 1047 -37.78 10.79 2.82
C TRP A 1047 -38.66 12.04 2.76
N VAL A 1048 -39.46 12.12 1.70
CA VAL A 1048 -40.36 13.23 1.36
C VAL A 1048 -41.75 12.67 1.06
N LEU A 1049 -42.80 13.35 1.51
CA LEU A 1049 -44.19 12.93 1.30
C LEU A 1049 -44.76 13.62 0.07
N ASN A 1050 -45.25 12.84 -0.90
CA ASN A 1050 -45.95 13.38 -2.07
C ASN A 1050 -47.39 13.77 -1.71
N ALA A 1051 -47.55 14.94 -1.09
CA ALA A 1051 -48.83 15.45 -0.61
C ALA A 1051 -49.63 16.21 -1.69
N PRO A 1052 -50.94 15.97 -1.82
CA PRO A 1052 -51.81 16.82 -2.64
C PRO A 1052 -51.71 18.30 -2.24
N HIS A 1053 -51.84 19.21 -3.20
CA HIS A 1053 -51.67 20.65 -2.98
C HIS A 1053 -52.59 21.19 -1.87
N GLU A 1054 -53.86 20.77 -1.80
CA GLU A 1054 -54.77 21.13 -0.71
C GLU A 1054 -54.31 20.64 0.68
N TYR A 1055 -53.63 19.50 0.74
CA TYR A 1055 -53.10 18.93 1.98
C TYR A 1055 -51.85 19.69 2.43
N ALA A 1056 -50.96 20.03 1.50
CA ALA A 1056 -49.80 20.90 1.74
C ALA A 1056 -50.24 22.31 2.16
N LEU A 1057 -51.26 22.89 1.54
CA LEU A 1057 -51.83 24.18 1.95
C LEU A 1057 -52.44 24.15 3.35
N LEU A 1058 -53.08 23.04 3.74
CA LEU A 1058 -53.69 22.92 5.06
C LEU A 1058 -52.64 22.73 6.15
N TYR A 1059 -51.60 21.94 5.88
CA TYR A 1059 -50.71 21.41 6.91
C TYR A 1059 -49.25 21.85 6.80
N THR A 1060 -48.84 22.50 5.72
CA THR A 1060 -47.48 22.94 5.36
C THR A 1060 -46.48 21.82 5.11
N LEU A 1061 -45.60 21.99 4.12
CA LEU A 1061 -44.48 21.07 3.88
C LEU A 1061 -43.55 20.96 5.09
N GLU A 1062 -43.34 22.06 5.82
CA GLU A 1062 -42.52 22.11 7.03
C GLU A 1062 -42.98 21.12 8.11
N ASN A 1063 -44.29 21.07 8.41
CA ASN A 1063 -44.82 20.11 9.39
C ASN A 1063 -44.74 18.67 8.90
N LEU A 1064 -44.98 18.43 7.61
CA LEU A 1064 -44.87 17.07 7.05
C LEU A 1064 -43.43 16.55 7.16
N ALA A 1065 -42.44 17.41 6.87
CA ALA A 1065 -41.03 17.06 6.99
C ALA A 1065 -40.60 16.83 8.45
N ASN A 1066 -40.89 17.78 9.35
CA ASN A 1066 -40.40 17.75 10.73
C ASN A 1066 -41.13 16.73 11.61
N TYR A 1067 -42.42 16.48 11.37
CA TYR A 1067 -43.23 15.64 12.26
C TYR A 1067 -43.50 14.23 11.71
N LEU A 1068 -43.36 14.02 10.40
CA LEU A 1068 -43.54 12.70 9.78
C LEU A 1068 -42.24 12.14 9.20
N THR A 1069 -41.71 12.73 8.13
CA THR A 1069 -40.72 12.05 7.29
C THR A 1069 -39.31 12.05 7.87
N THR A 1070 -38.89 13.14 8.51
CA THR A 1070 -37.56 13.21 9.14
C THR A 1070 -37.44 12.26 10.33
N PRO A 1071 -38.38 12.21 11.30
CA PRO A 1071 -38.36 11.20 12.35
C PRO A 1071 -38.37 9.76 11.82
N MET A 1072 -39.13 9.51 10.73
CA MET A 1072 -39.29 8.20 10.10
C MET A 1072 -37.99 7.64 9.54
N LEU A 1073 -37.12 8.47 8.97
CA LEU A 1073 -35.77 8.07 8.59
C LEU A 1073 -35.05 7.42 9.78
N TYR A 1074 -35.12 8.02 10.96
CA TYR A 1074 -34.37 7.53 12.12
C TYR A 1074 -34.97 6.28 12.74
N TYR A 1075 -36.29 6.24 12.98
CA TYR A 1075 -36.88 5.08 13.66
C TYR A 1075 -37.14 3.90 12.73
N GLY A 1076 -37.39 4.15 11.44
CA GLY A 1076 -37.77 3.14 10.46
C GLY A 1076 -36.67 2.89 9.44
N GLY A 1077 -36.14 3.94 8.81
CA GLY A 1077 -35.10 3.80 7.79
C GLY A 1077 -33.82 3.18 8.32
N VAL A 1078 -33.23 3.78 9.35
CA VAL A 1078 -31.96 3.33 9.94
C VAL A 1078 -32.09 1.93 10.57
N ALA A 1079 -33.26 1.57 11.11
CA ALA A 1079 -33.49 0.23 11.66
C ALA A 1079 -33.35 -0.89 10.62
N GLU A 1080 -33.55 -0.57 9.35
CA GLU A 1080 -33.54 -1.54 8.25
C GLU A 1080 -32.24 -1.49 7.43
N MET A 1081 -31.32 -0.55 7.73
CA MET A 1081 -30.02 -0.48 7.08
C MET A 1081 -29.06 -1.54 7.65
N THR A 1082 -28.26 -2.16 6.78
CA THR A 1082 -27.22 -3.12 7.16
C THR A 1082 -25.88 -2.75 6.50
N PRO A 1083 -24.74 -3.34 6.92
CA PRO A 1083 -23.46 -3.17 6.22
C PRO A 1083 -23.49 -3.54 4.72
N GLU A 1084 -24.52 -4.27 4.27
CA GLU A 1084 -24.72 -4.71 2.90
C GLU A 1084 -25.89 -4.01 2.19
N MET A 1085 -26.69 -3.22 2.89
CA MET A 1085 -27.94 -2.66 2.38
C MET A 1085 -28.15 -1.25 2.92
N PHE A 1086 -27.83 -0.24 2.11
CA PHE A 1086 -27.93 1.17 2.49
C PHE A 1086 -28.01 2.10 1.26
N PRO A 1087 -28.61 3.30 1.40
CA PRO A 1087 -28.63 4.31 0.34
C PRO A 1087 -27.32 5.10 0.27
N THR A 1088 -27.00 5.63 -0.92
CA THR A 1088 -25.92 6.61 -1.06
C THR A 1088 -26.36 7.98 -0.56
N VAL A 1089 -27.60 8.38 -0.86
CA VAL A 1089 -28.17 9.66 -0.42
C VAL A 1089 -29.44 9.45 0.38
N MET A 1090 -29.52 10.09 1.54
CA MET A 1090 -30.75 10.28 2.32
C MET A 1090 -31.30 11.67 1.99
N LEU A 1091 -32.24 11.75 1.05
CA LEU A 1091 -32.80 13.01 0.55
C LEU A 1091 -34.00 13.44 1.41
N MET A 1092 -34.05 14.69 1.84
CA MET A 1092 -35.16 15.20 2.67
C MET A 1092 -35.44 16.70 2.50
N ASP A 1093 -36.63 17.09 2.92
CA ASP A 1093 -37.04 18.48 3.13
C ASP A 1093 -36.66 18.96 4.53
N TYR A 1094 -36.50 20.28 4.70
CA TYR A 1094 -36.22 20.97 5.96
C TYR A 1094 -35.03 20.40 6.75
N ILE A 1095 -33.89 20.22 6.08
CA ILE A 1095 -32.68 19.65 6.70
C ILE A 1095 -32.31 20.40 7.99
N GLY A 1096 -32.15 19.64 9.07
CA GLY A 1096 -31.60 20.11 10.33
C GLY A 1096 -32.53 21.06 11.10
N MET A 1097 -33.84 20.89 10.95
CA MET A 1097 -34.88 21.54 11.74
C MET A 1097 -35.57 20.51 12.66
N ARG A 1098 -36.01 20.92 13.87
CA ARG A 1098 -36.67 20.01 14.85
C ARG A 1098 -38.11 20.42 15.17
N VAL A 1099 -38.31 21.72 15.35
CA VAL A 1099 -39.59 22.32 15.72
C VAL A 1099 -40.08 23.22 14.60
N SER A 1100 -41.26 22.94 14.05
CA SER A 1100 -41.82 23.82 13.03
C SER A 1100 -42.18 25.19 13.61
N GLY A 1101 -41.96 26.25 12.83
CA GLY A 1101 -42.19 27.65 13.15
C GLY A 1101 -41.02 28.34 13.89
N ASP A 1102 -40.03 27.58 14.38
CA ASP A 1102 -38.84 28.13 15.04
C ASP A 1102 -37.62 28.07 14.11
N HIS A 1103 -37.36 29.14 13.36
CA HIS A 1103 -36.25 29.20 12.40
C HIS A 1103 -34.95 29.73 13.05
N THR A 1104 -34.90 29.80 14.39
CA THR A 1104 -33.75 30.34 15.12
C THR A 1104 -32.59 29.34 15.17
N ALA A 1105 -31.38 29.85 15.50
CA ALA A 1105 -30.19 29.01 15.64
C ALA A 1105 -30.34 27.91 16.70
N ASN A 1106 -31.21 28.09 17.70
CA ASN A 1106 -31.46 27.10 18.76
C ASN A 1106 -32.21 25.86 18.25
N ASN A 1107 -32.96 26.00 17.15
CA ASN A 1107 -33.70 24.88 16.56
C ASN A 1107 -32.85 24.03 15.60
N ARG A 1108 -31.64 24.47 15.25
CA ARG A 1108 -30.72 23.71 14.39
C ARG A 1108 -30.35 22.36 15.00
N ALA A 1109 -30.43 21.32 14.17
CA ALA A 1109 -30.28 19.93 14.54
C ALA A 1109 -28.94 19.35 14.03
N ALA A 1110 -28.21 18.62 14.87
CA ALA A 1110 -26.95 17.96 14.51
C ALA A 1110 -27.15 16.48 14.11
N GLU A 1111 -28.37 15.98 14.23
CA GLU A 1111 -28.77 14.58 14.10
C GLU A 1111 -28.37 14.01 12.73
N LEU A 1112 -28.66 14.71 11.64
CA LEU A 1112 -28.43 14.22 10.29
C LEU A 1112 -26.94 14.15 9.92
N ARG A 1113 -26.15 15.17 10.30
CA ARG A 1113 -24.70 15.16 10.09
C ARG A 1113 -24.02 14.08 10.91
N THR A 1114 -24.45 13.93 12.16
CA THR A 1114 -23.95 12.86 13.06
C THR A 1114 -24.34 11.48 12.53
N LEU A 1115 -25.53 11.34 11.95
CA LEU A 1115 -25.98 10.12 11.29
C LEU A 1115 -25.07 9.75 10.11
N ALA A 1116 -24.84 10.68 9.17
CA ALA A 1116 -23.99 10.41 8.02
C ALA A 1116 -22.55 10.04 8.42
N LEU A 1117 -21.98 10.76 9.39
CA LEU A 1117 -20.68 10.45 9.96
C LEU A 1117 -20.66 9.03 10.56
N GLY A 1118 -21.65 8.71 11.40
CA GLY A 1118 -21.73 7.42 12.07
C GLY A 1118 -21.98 6.25 11.13
N LEU A 1119 -22.85 6.40 10.12
CA LEU A 1119 -23.09 5.36 9.14
C LEU A 1119 -21.82 5.05 8.33
N ASN A 1120 -21.01 6.05 8.00
CA ASN A 1120 -19.73 5.83 7.32
C ASN A 1120 -18.64 5.26 8.23
N LEU A 1121 -18.54 5.70 9.49
CA LEU A 1121 -17.52 5.23 10.44
C LEU A 1121 -17.81 3.84 10.98
N TYR A 1122 -19.08 3.56 11.29
CA TYR A 1122 -19.54 2.30 11.85
C TYR A 1122 -20.06 1.37 10.76
N MET A 1123 -21.24 1.65 10.19
CA MET A 1123 -22.02 0.66 9.42
C MET A 1123 -21.32 0.23 8.14
N VAL A 1124 -20.86 1.17 7.32
CA VAL A 1124 -20.18 0.87 6.05
C VAL A 1124 -18.78 0.27 6.29
N SER A 1125 -18.16 0.58 7.43
CA SER A 1125 -16.85 0.03 7.80
C SER A 1125 -16.88 -1.44 8.22
N GLU A 1126 -18.06 -1.97 8.57
CA GLU A 1126 -18.26 -3.39 8.88
C GLU A 1126 -18.20 -4.28 7.62
N ASN A 1127 -18.28 -3.69 6.43
CA ASN A 1127 -18.21 -4.41 5.18
C ASN A 1127 -16.80 -4.37 4.58
N CYS A 1128 -16.02 -5.45 4.75
CA CYS A 1128 -14.65 -5.54 4.24
C CYS A 1128 -14.50 -5.46 2.72
N TYR A 1129 -15.59 -5.62 1.99
CA TYR A 1129 -15.58 -5.49 0.55
C TYR A 1129 -15.68 -4.03 0.09
N VAL A 1130 -16.45 -3.22 0.82
CA VAL A 1130 -16.56 -1.78 0.61
C VAL A 1130 -15.39 -1.04 1.28
N SER A 1131 -15.11 -1.38 2.53
CA SER A 1131 -14.08 -0.80 3.37
C SER A 1131 -12.90 -1.76 3.45
N LYS A 1132 -11.94 -1.58 2.56
CA LYS A 1132 -10.72 -2.42 2.54
C LYS A 1132 -9.85 -2.25 3.79
N ARG A 1133 -10.01 -1.16 4.54
CA ARG A 1133 -9.31 -0.88 5.82
C ARG A 1133 -10.07 -1.44 7.01
N ARG A 1134 -9.35 -1.77 8.08
CA ARG A 1134 -9.90 -2.20 9.37
C ARG A 1134 -10.89 -1.18 9.93
N ASN A 1135 -11.97 -1.67 10.56
CA ASN A 1135 -13.01 -0.81 11.13
C ASN A 1135 -12.39 0.21 12.11
N PRO A 1136 -12.54 1.52 11.87
CA PRO A 1136 -11.87 2.56 12.65
C PRO A 1136 -12.33 2.61 14.11
N LEU A 1137 -13.54 2.12 14.40
CA LEU A 1137 -14.09 2.12 15.76
C LEU A 1137 -13.58 0.94 16.60
N VAL A 1138 -12.99 -0.09 15.99
CA VAL A 1138 -12.44 -1.26 16.69
C VAL A 1138 -10.90 -1.21 16.74
N LYS A 1139 -10.28 -0.65 15.70
CA LYS A 1139 -8.82 -0.44 15.64
C LYS A 1139 -8.34 0.45 16.80
N LYS A 1140 -7.21 0.08 17.41
CA LYS A 1140 -6.51 0.95 18.36
C LYS A 1140 -5.84 2.10 17.59
N SER A 1141 -6.38 3.31 17.72
CA SER A 1141 -5.75 4.52 17.17
C SER A 1141 -4.68 5.06 18.13
N GLY A 1142 -3.58 5.57 17.58
CA GLY A 1142 -2.59 6.34 18.34
C GLY A 1142 -3.05 7.77 18.70
N LYS A 1143 -4.19 8.22 18.15
CA LYS A 1143 -4.80 9.54 18.40
C LYS A 1143 -6.30 9.36 18.67
N ARG A 1144 -6.70 9.43 19.94
CA ARG A 1144 -8.10 9.47 20.38
C ARG A 1144 -8.60 10.91 20.32
N LEU A 1145 -9.77 11.15 19.73
CA LEU A 1145 -10.41 12.47 19.77
C LEU A 1145 -10.82 12.81 21.21
N ALA A 1146 -10.56 14.04 21.64
CA ALA A 1146 -11.05 14.54 22.91
C ALA A 1146 -12.59 14.59 22.90
N ALA A 1147 -13.20 14.51 24.09
CA ALA A 1147 -14.63 14.70 24.22
C ALA A 1147 -15.02 16.08 23.65
N PRO A 1148 -15.98 16.15 22.72
CA PRO A 1148 -16.27 17.39 22.00
C PRO A 1148 -16.88 18.46 22.91
N TRP A 1149 -17.63 18.07 23.93
CA TRP A 1149 -18.26 18.97 24.91
C TRP A 1149 -18.80 18.20 26.12
N ASN A 1150 -18.79 18.80 27.31
CA ASN A 1150 -19.37 18.23 28.53
C ASN A 1150 -20.05 19.31 29.40
N GLY A 1151 -21.22 19.78 28.98
CA GLY A 1151 -22.01 20.77 29.71
C GLY A 1151 -23.50 20.46 29.71
N ILE A 1152 -24.34 21.48 29.97
CA ILE A 1152 -25.81 21.35 30.00
C ILE A 1152 -26.46 22.33 29.02
N ILE A 1153 -27.39 21.85 28.18
CA ILE A 1153 -28.25 22.66 27.33
C ILE A 1153 -29.72 22.46 27.74
N PHE A 1154 -30.39 23.55 28.06
CA PHE A 1154 -31.82 23.56 28.38
C PHE A 1154 -32.65 23.75 27.12
N ALA A 1155 -33.94 23.37 27.19
CA ALA A 1155 -34.86 23.46 26.06
C ALA A 1155 -34.97 24.87 25.45
N ASN A 1156 -34.89 25.92 26.28
CA ASN A 1156 -34.95 27.31 25.84
C ASN A 1156 -33.66 27.82 25.15
N GLY A 1157 -32.66 26.95 24.96
CA GLY A 1157 -31.38 27.26 24.34
C GLY A 1157 -30.32 27.84 25.30
N THR A 1158 -30.64 28.04 26.58
CA THR A 1158 -29.61 28.42 27.57
C THR A 1158 -28.63 27.27 27.80
N ARG A 1159 -27.35 27.61 27.99
CA ARG A 1159 -26.24 26.66 28.07
C ARG A 1159 -25.35 26.95 29.28
N ILE A 1160 -24.94 25.89 29.97
CA ILE A 1160 -23.91 25.92 31.02
C ILE A 1160 -22.75 25.07 30.52
N ASP A 1161 -21.67 25.72 30.09
CA ASP A 1161 -20.51 25.03 29.51
C ASP A 1161 -19.69 24.23 30.51
N ASN A 1162 -19.62 24.72 31.75
CA ASN A 1162 -18.84 24.12 32.83
C ASN A 1162 -19.74 24.00 34.05
N PRO A 1163 -20.66 23.02 34.09
CA PRO A 1163 -21.53 22.82 35.23
C PRO A 1163 -20.69 22.50 36.49
N PRO A 1164 -21.07 23.01 37.68
CA PRO A 1164 -20.40 22.64 38.92
C PRO A 1164 -20.41 21.12 39.14
N PRO A 1165 -19.41 20.54 39.83
CA PRO A 1165 -19.41 19.11 40.14
C PRO A 1165 -20.70 18.70 40.87
N ASN A 1166 -21.34 17.62 40.40
CA ASN A 1166 -22.61 17.10 40.91
C ASN A 1166 -23.84 18.02 40.72
N PHE A 1167 -23.76 19.03 39.84
CA PHE A 1167 -24.91 19.85 39.49
C PHE A 1167 -25.84 19.09 38.54
N ASP A 1168 -26.94 18.58 39.07
CA ASP A 1168 -27.99 17.89 38.32
C ASP A 1168 -29.34 18.59 38.56
N PRO A 1169 -29.79 19.46 37.64
CA PRO A 1169 -31.02 20.22 37.83
C PRO A 1169 -32.29 19.36 37.70
N TRP A 1170 -32.17 18.12 37.21
CA TRP A 1170 -33.29 17.19 37.06
C TRP A 1170 -33.29 16.06 38.09
N ARG A 1171 -32.40 16.15 39.11
CA ARG A 1171 -32.26 15.12 40.14
C ARG A 1171 -33.59 14.87 40.87
N VAL A 1172 -34.00 13.62 40.92
CA VAL A 1172 -35.14 13.18 41.74
C VAL A 1172 -34.62 12.60 43.05
N ASP A 1173 -34.64 13.38 44.14
CA ASP A 1173 -34.11 12.94 45.45
C ASP A 1173 -34.95 11.87 46.14
N VAL A 1174 -36.25 11.82 45.85
CA VAL A 1174 -37.22 10.93 46.50
C VAL A 1174 -38.07 10.23 45.45
N LEU A 1175 -37.98 8.90 45.38
CA LEU A 1175 -38.90 8.08 44.62
C LEU A 1175 -40.19 7.93 45.42
N ARG A 1176 -41.32 8.31 44.81
CA ARG A 1176 -42.64 8.35 45.48
C ARG A 1176 -43.32 6.99 45.44
N SER A 1177 -44.19 6.74 46.41
CA SER A 1177 -45.11 5.60 46.35
C SER A 1177 -45.91 5.63 45.06
N GLY A 1178 -45.90 4.54 44.30
CA GLY A 1178 -46.46 4.43 42.95
C GLY A 1178 -45.44 4.48 41.83
N THR A 1179 -44.15 4.73 42.11
CA THR A 1179 -43.08 4.60 41.12
C THR A 1179 -42.98 3.15 40.63
N VAL A 1180 -42.95 2.95 39.31
CA VAL A 1180 -42.82 1.65 38.65
C VAL A 1180 -41.40 1.50 38.10
N PHE A 1181 -40.72 0.42 38.44
CA PHE A 1181 -39.40 0.07 37.89
C PHE A 1181 -39.53 -0.62 36.53
N GLY A 1182 -38.48 -0.56 35.71
CA GLY A 1182 -38.42 -1.19 34.39
C GLY A 1182 -38.61 -2.71 34.42
N ASN A 1183 -38.37 -3.37 35.56
CA ASN A 1183 -38.66 -4.78 35.79
C ASN A 1183 -40.14 -5.07 36.18
N GLY A 1184 -40.98 -4.03 36.27
CA GLY A 1184 -42.39 -4.12 36.65
C GLY A 1184 -42.68 -3.97 38.16
N THR A 1185 -41.65 -3.84 38.99
CA THR A 1185 -41.81 -3.67 40.45
C THR A 1185 -42.43 -2.31 40.78
N VAL A 1186 -43.43 -2.27 41.66
CA VAL A 1186 -44.10 -1.03 42.08
C VAL A 1186 -43.73 -0.68 43.52
N LEU A 1187 -43.28 0.56 43.72
CA LEU A 1187 -42.91 1.07 45.03
C LEU A 1187 -44.15 1.41 45.86
N THR A 1188 -44.24 0.92 47.10
CA THR A 1188 -45.42 1.08 47.98
C THR A 1188 -45.30 2.17 49.04
N ARG A 1189 -44.12 2.81 49.15
CA ARG A 1189 -43.84 3.92 50.07
C ARG A 1189 -42.75 4.81 49.49
N ASN A 1190 -42.70 6.08 49.90
CA ASN A 1190 -41.61 6.95 49.47
C ASN A 1190 -40.26 6.44 49.99
N ILE A 1191 -39.22 6.50 49.15
CA ILE A 1191 -37.82 6.19 49.52
C ILE A 1191 -36.89 7.26 48.95
N THR A 1192 -35.74 7.46 49.58
CA THR A 1192 -34.64 8.22 48.97
C THR A 1192 -34.20 7.50 47.69
N ASN A 1193 -34.03 8.23 46.59
CA ASN A 1193 -33.56 7.66 45.33
C ASN A 1193 -32.11 7.14 45.52
N PRO A 1194 -31.87 5.83 45.39
CA PRO A 1194 -30.56 5.24 45.65
C PRO A 1194 -29.60 5.30 44.45
N PHE A 1195 -30.02 5.88 43.32
CA PHE A 1195 -29.32 5.83 42.03
C PHE A 1195 -28.73 7.17 41.57
#